data_AF-A0A517W4I3-F1
#
_entry.id   AF-A0A517W4I3-F1
#
_cell.length_a   1.000
_cell.length_b   1.000
_cell.length_c   1.000
_cell.angle_alpha   90.00
_cell.angle_beta   90.00
_cell.angle_gamma   90.00
#
_symmetry.space_group_name_H-M   'P 1'
#
loop_
_entity.id
_entity.type
_entity.pdbx_description
1 polymer ?
#
loop_
_entity_poly.entity_id
_entity_poly.type
_entity_poly.pdbx_seq_one_letter_code
_entity_poly.pdbx_strand_id
1 'polypeptide(L)'
;MAEAIHHNRNGLFDRLIASRLLLIWVTTASLTGAYLVYAQAIRLVIKEKVIRREFPKEVIESPAYATGNNERAKTHLPESPWAADARYQFQDENVFVYTEKWEQEEEKKAARLKPFAMLMFDQKKGKAEQPFALMSQEALIRFEFPFGVKHTDPGRMIAGSLEGNVKITGPNGLVIYGRNFFYDESSMNIWSDHEVRFAYENHEGQARGIEMKLIPSATKPTELKPAAEGIREIVLRRDVHMKLALKKKPASSKNGKPRFATVKSAGSFTFNLETNQGTFTDNVRVYQPTSPYQKDTLECYNLQLQFVRKEDAESQTTTPKTSDKTDLVRSSGNLQFQQLVATGSNVRLISEENQFSGTMTRLSYNEETKTIVLTDKRNVYIKQQSSELWCPEITIIQNQEGKLETVTCKGAGRIKYHDANTDQLTRIQWAKQMKKTIDPQNGLEMVELEKQCFVTQPLEKFAIAAQKIRLWLKGDLPSLKEIDSKKQGSSQQALTDSGKMQNKLDPYKMIAEQDVAIYSPQLRGKTKRLEVWFGPVATPQSAPNAPIGNQTQLQQPTVKQVAFAVEDPILPLKAPQSTRIQTLAMNQSGPFSIQPKKTVSTNDNQTIDSEEGRAKLPSRKKNSDFFGRRDANKPLEPVMVIADFMTLRVQKNALEKAEVAEVWTKGNVSVQQLHGAQEKPLHITGNQLHIRNKGNNDQVVHVIGRPAKINERGFQMEGDNIFLYRLANRAEVQGKGLLLLPVRGGRRSAAGLLSGAEGITEGQSKAKSPLSGSADQSDHVLEIHWEKEMIFDGLTANFFGKVRTNMGDNRLRCQEMEVILSDRVSFTEKNSKEQKPKVHFITCRDGVEVESNEYLENRLIGIRRASFWQMNVDQETGNAEAHGPGWLILWRRENPGKPNSQTKVSQANQPQKTDTDSWTYTRIDFNGKMEGNVSQRSTNFDDRVQITYGAVKRPLDTINPNKLPPQAGWMRSNSLKLIQHEINGQKKKFISVLAKGNAELEGNTLIKNKSTPMNQSFIARADTISFDESKDLYTMRSFGNRKATLRRYSKGGNGPTMNESQEIEFAPTYDRVTLHGVTVIQGLP
;
A
#
# COMPACT_ATOMS: atom_id res chain seq x y z
N MET A 1 -17.28 -2.31 -153.92
CA MET A 1 -16.49 -3.36 -153.25
C MET A 1 -15.55 -2.67 -152.28
N ALA A 2 -15.22 -3.32 -151.15
CA ALA A 2 -14.26 -2.88 -150.13
C ALA A 2 -14.60 -1.51 -149.47
N GLU A 3 -14.56 -1.33 -148.14
CA GLU A 3 -13.43 -1.48 -147.20
C GLU A 3 -12.23 -0.56 -147.54
N ALA A 4 -11.52 0.06 -146.60
CA ALA A 4 -11.72 0.35 -145.16
C ALA A 4 -10.57 1.28 -144.71
N ILE A 5 -10.44 1.50 -143.38
CA ILE A 5 -9.20 1.83 -142.61
C ILE A 5 -9.25 3.14 -141.79
N HIS A 6 -9.28 2.92 -140.48
CA HIS A 6 -8.83 3.72 -139.32
C HIS A 6 -8.78 5.26 -139.33
N HIS A 7 -9.30 5.80 -138.21
CA HIS A 7 -8.71 6.96 -137.54
C HIS A 7 -8.31 6.63 -136.09
N ASN A 8 -7.43 7.46 -135.52
CA ASN A 8 -6.64 7.14 -134.33
C ASN A 8 -7.37 7.46 -133.00
N ARG A 9 -6.83 6.96 -131.88
CA ARG A 9 -7.50 6.84 -130.57
C ARG A 9 -6.88 7.76 -129.50
N ASN A 10 -7.55 7.82 -128.34
CA ASN A 10 -7.07 8.29 -127.02
C ASN A 10 -7.19 9.80 -126.70
N GLY A 11 -8.43 10.30 -126.57
CA GLY A 11 -8.74 11.45 -125.71
C GLY A 11 -8.99 11.02 -124.24
N LEU A 12 -8.91 11.96 -123.29
CA LEU A 12 -8.93 11.65 -121.83
C LEU A 12 -10.17 10.89 -121.32
N PHE A 13 -11.31 10.98 -122.00
CA PHE A 13 -12.62 10.59 -121.47
C PHE A 13 -12.80 9.08 -121.23
N ASP A 14 -12.16 8.21 -122.01
CA ASP A 14 -12.28 6.74 -121.85
C ASP A 14 -11.80 6.23 -120.47
N ARG A 15 -10.91 6.97 -119.79
CA ARG A 15 -10.43 6.59 -118.45
C ARG A 15 -11.38 6.96 -117.30
N LEU A 16 -12.42 7.76 -117.54
CA LEU A 16 -13.35 8.22 -116.51
C LEU A 16 -14.49 7.21 -116.21
N ILE A 17 -14.77 6.28 -117.13
CA ILE A 17 -15.91 5.35 -117.03
C ILE A 17 -15.55 4.06 -116.26
N ALA A 18 -14.26 3.75 -116.08
CA ALA A 18 -13.78 2.48 -115.52
C ALA A 18 -13.77 2.38 -113.98
N SER A 19 -14.28 3.37 -113.24
CA SER A 19 -14.27 3.37 -111.76
C SER A 19 -15.59 3.85 -111.16
N ARG A 20 -16.37 2.92 -110.59
CA ARG A 20 -17.63 3.25 -109.88
C ARG A 20 -17.41 4.18 -108.69
N LEU A 21 -16.29 4.04 -107.97
CA LEU A 21 -15.94 4.95 -106.87
C LEU A 21 -15.67 6.37 -107.38
N LEU A 22 -14.92 6.52 -108.48
CA LEU A 22 -14.62 7.85 -109.02
C LEU A 22 -15.87 8.50 -109.61
N LEU A 23 -16.78 7.73 -110.23
CA LEU A 23 -18.10 8.21 -110.64
C LEU A 23 -18.89 8.73 -109.42
N ILE A 24 -18.95 7.97 -108.32
CA ILE A 24 -19.61 8.40 -107.07
C ILE A 24 -18.98 9.71 -106.58
N TRP A 25 -17.65 9.79 -106.43
CA TRP A 25 -16.97 11.02 -106.00
C TRP A 25 -17.25 12.22 -106.91
N VAL A 26 -17.28 12.05 -108.24
CA VAL A 26 -17.64 13.11 -109.19
C VAL A 26 -19.10 13.53 -109.04
N THR A 27 -20.05 12.59 -108.88
CA THR A 27 -21.46 12.94 -108.64
C THR A 27 -21.68 13.64 -107.30
N THR A 28 -21.00 13.21 -106.22
CA THR A 28 -21.07 13.86 -104.90
C THR A 28 -20.45 15.26 -104.94
N ALA A 29 -19.31 15.44 -105.61
CA ALA A 29 -18.69 16.75 -105.80
C ALA A 29 -19.56 17.67 -106.66
N SER A 30 -20.20 17.14 -107.71
CA SER A 30 -21.14 17.87 -108.56
C SER A 30 -22.39 18.31 -107.79
N LEU A 31 -23.01 17.41 -107.02
CA LEU A 31 -24.17 17.72 -106.16
C LEU A 31 -23.82 18.72 -105.05
N THR A 32 -22.65 18.59 -104.43
CA THR A 32 -22.17 19.53 -103.40
C THR A 32 -21.86 20.89 -104.02
N GLY A 33 -21.26 20.92 -105.21
CA GLY A 33 -21.04 22.16 -105.98
C GLY A 33 -22.35 22.84 -106.36
N ALA A 34 -23.33 22.09 -106.88
CA ALA A 34 -24.66 22.59 -107.20
C ALA A 34 -25.39 23.12 -105.96
N TYR A 35 -25.31 22.43 -104.82
CA TYR A 35 -25.87 22.88 -103.54
C TYR A 35 -25.20 24.16 -103.02
N LEU A 36 -23.86 24.28 -103.14
CA LEU A 36 -23.14 25.49 -102.75
C LEU A 36 -23.48 26.67 -103.67
N VAL A 37 -23.59 26.46 -104.98
CA VAL A 37 -24.06 27.49 -105.93
C VAL A 37 -25.50 27.90 -105.63
N TYR A 38 -26.39 26.97 -105.32
CA TYR A 38 -27.78 27.23 -104.91
C TYR A 38 -27.84 28.04 -103.59
N ALA A 39 -27.07 27.64 -102.58
CA ALA A 39 -26.99 28.37 -101.31
C ALA A 39 -26.37 29.77 -101.47
N GLN A 40 -25.41 29.93 -102.39
CA GLN A 40 -24.80 31.22 -102.71
C GLN A 40 -25.72 32.12 -103.54
N ALA A 41 -26.57 31.54 -104.41
CA ALA A 41 -27.64 32.24 -105.12
C ALA A 41 -28.75 32.71 -104.16
N ILE A 42 -29.19 31.87 -103.21
CA ILE A 42 -30.16 32.28 -102.18
C ILE A 42 -29.58 33.37 -101.27
N ARG A 43 -28.28 33.32 -100.94
CA ARG A 43 -27.57 34.42 -100.23
C ARG A 43 -27.44 35.72 -101.05
N LEU A 44 -27.67 35.70 -102.36
CA LEU A 44 -27.75 36.88 -103.20
C LEU A 44 -29.19 37.42 -103.34
N VAL A 45 -30.19 36.53 -103.34
CA VAL A 45 -31.61 36.89 -103.45
C VAL A 45 -32.17 37.43 -102.12
N ILE A 46 -31.87 36.81 -100.98
CA ILE A 46 -32.32 37.28 -99.67
C ILE A 46 -31.33 38.31 -99.13
N LYS A 47 -31.38 39.52 -99.71
CA LYS A 47 -30.50 40.64 -99.34
C LYS A 47 -31.17 42.01 -99.46
N GLU A 48 -32.35 42.16 -98.87
CA GLU A 48 -32.92 43.50 -98.67
C GLU A 48 -32.13 44.32 -97.64
N LYS A 49 -32.08 45.62 -97.90
CA LYS A 49 -31.12 46.54 -97.29
C LYS A 49 -31.74 47.26 -96.09
N VAL A 50 -31.23 46.99 -94.89
CA VAL A 50 -31.31 47.97 -93.80
C VAL A 50 -30.26 49.05 -94.05
N ILE A 51 -30.59 50.05 -94.87
CA ILE A 51 -29.84 51.32 -94.92
C ILE A 51 -30.23 52.13 -93.69
N ARG A 52 -29.22 52.54 -92.91
CA ARG A 52 -29.41 53.31 -91.68
C ARG A 52 -29.85 54.74 -92.00
N ARG A 53 -31.10 55.06 -91.68
CA ARG A 53 -31.58 56.42 -91.37
C ARG A 53 -32.14 56.40 -89.96
N GLU A 54 -31.68 57.32 -89.11
CA GLU A 54 -32.14 57.41 -87.72
C GLU A 54 -33.29 58.42 -87.63
N PHE A 55 -34.50 57.92 -87.36
CA PHE A 55 -35.69 58.68 -86.98
C PHE A 55 -36.69 57.76 -86.28
N PRO A 56 -37.44 58.24 -85.27
CA PRO A 56 -37.00 59.07 -84.14
C PRO A 56 -36.69 58.17 -82.93
N LYS A 57 -36.56 58.75 -81.73
CA LYS A 57 -36.87 57.99 -80.51
C LYS A 57 -38.39 57.76 -80.47
N GLU A 58 -38.88 56.66 -81.03
CA GLU A 58 -40.05 56.04 -80.38
C GLU A 58 -39.56 55.38 -79.10
N VAL A 59 -39.74 56.15 -78.03
CA VAL A 59 -39.70 55.65 -76.66
C VAL A 59 -40.85 54.63 -76.55
N ILE A 60 -40.52 53.36 -76.77
CA ILE A 60 -41.18 52.30 -76.00
C ILE A 60 -40.71 52.51 -74.57
N GLU A 61 -41.38 53.43 -73.89
CA GLU A 61 -41.62 53.31 -72.47
C GLU A 61 -42.25 51.93 -72.32
N SER A 62 -41.44 50.99 -71.80
CA SER A 62 -41.99 49.76 -71.26
C SER A 62 -43.07 50.20 -70.28
N PRO A 63 -44.34 49.80 -70.48
CA PRO A 63 -45.49 50.41 -69.82
C PRO A 63 -45.22 50.38 -68.32
N ALA A 64 -45.20 51.55 -67.67
CA ALA A 64 -44.50 51.77 -66.39
C ALA A 64 -44.76 50.65 -65.38
N TYR A 65 -43.91 49.62 -65.39
CA TYR A 65 -44.18 48.35 -64.73
C TYR A 65 -44.32 48.63 -63.25
N ALA A 66 -45.49 48.27 -62.70
CA ALA A 66 -46.00 48.77 -61.43
C ALA A 66 -44.88 48.92 -60.40
N THR A 67 -44.57 50.16 -60.01
CA THR A 67 -43.23 50.54 -59.50
C THR A 67 -42.71 49.63 -58.39
N GLY A 68 -43.60 49.19 -57.50
CA GLY A 68 -43.34 48.23 -56.43
C GLY A 68 -42.87 46.82 -56.85
N ASN A 69 -42.85 46.45 -58.14
CA ASN A 69 -42.29 45.19 -58.64
C ASN A 69 -40.86 45.37 -59.16
N ASN A 70 -40.58 46.49 -59.83
CA ASN A 70 -39.22 46.91 -60.22
C ASN A 70 -38.39 47.28 -58.97
N GLU A 71 -39.01 47.92 -57.98
CA GLU A 71 -38.41 48.22 -56.68
C GLU A 71 -38.03 46.93 -55.93
N ARG A 72 -38.93 45.94 -55.84
CA ARG A 72 -38.62 44.62 -55.23
C ARG A 72 -37.42 43.95 -55.89
N ALA A 73 -37.33 43.99 -57.22
CA ALA A 73 -36.17 43.45 -57.92
C ALA A 73 -34.88 44.24 -57.58
N LYS A 74 -34.93 45.58 -57.56
CA LYS A 74 -33.78 46.42 -57.15
C LYS A 74 -33.37 46.21 -55.69
N THR A 75 -34.29 45.90 -54.79
CA THR A 75 -34.02 45.61 -53.37
C THR A 75 -33.53 44.18 -53.11
N HIS A 76 -34.09 43.17 -53.78
CA HIS A 76 -33.86 41.75 -53.44
C HIS A 76 -33.07 40.95 -54.49
N LEU A 77 -32.88 41.48 -55.70
CA LEU A 77 -32.05 40.90 -56.77
C LEU A 77 -30.89 41.83 -57.20
N PRO A 78 -30.13 42.49 -56.29
CA PRO A 78 -29.13 43.51 -56.65
C PRO A 78 -27.97 42.96 -57.52
N GLU A 79 -27.74 41.65 -57.51
CA GLU A 79 -26.75 40.98 -58.37
C GLU A 79 -27.27 40.65 -59.79
N SER A 80 -28.56 40.84 -60.04
CA SER A 80 -29.23 40.63 -61.34
C SER A 80 -30.01 41.88 -61.73
N PRO A 81 -29.33 43.01 -62.03
CA PRO A 81 -29.99 44.29 -62.33
C PRO A 81 -30.96 44.19 -63.51
N TRP A 82 -30.69 43.30 -64.48
CA TRP A 82 -31.59 42.98 -65.59
C TRP A 82 -33.01 42.61 -65.12
N ALA A 83 -33.15 41.93 -63.97
CA ALA A 83 -34.45 41.48 -63.48
C ALA A 83 -35.42 42.63 -63.20
N ALA A 84 -34.91 43.81 -62.85
CA ALA A 84 -35.74 44.96 -62.50
C ALA A 84 -36.23 45.76 -63.71
N ASP A 85 -35.59 45.60 -64.86
CA ASP A 85 -35.96 46.24 -66.12
C ASP A 85 -36.34 45.16 -67.18
N ALA A 86 -36.60 43.91 -66.72
CA ALA A 86 -36.80 42.72 -67.55
C ALA A 86 -38.05 42.80 -68.42
N ARG A 87 -37.95 42.33 -69.67
CA ARG A 87 -39.01 42.41 -70.68
C ARG A 87 -40.34 41.76 -70.27
N TYR A 88 -40.30 40.67 -69.51
CA TYR A 88 -41.47 39.99 -69.00
C TYR A 88 -41.39 39.84 -67.48
N GLN A 89 -42.43 40.32 -66.80
CA GLN A 89 -42.63 40.15 -65.37
C GLN A 89 -43.99 39.52 -65.13
N PHE A 90 -44.01 38.40 -64.40
CA PHE A 90 -45.24 37.72 -63.97
C PHE A 90 -45.37 37.86 -62.46
N GLN A 91 -46.59 38.06 -61.97
CA GLN A 91 -46.90 38.07 -60.55
C GLN A 91 -48.08 37.13 -60.30
N ASP A 92 -47.91 36.25 -59.32
CA ASP A 92 -48.97 35.41 -58.78
C ASP A 92 -48.93 35.52 -57.25
N GLU A 93 -49.91 36.22 -56.67
CA GLU A 93 -49.96 36.68 -55.28
C GLU A 93 -48.64 37.25 -54.71
N ASN A 94 -47.86 36.37 -54.06
CA ASN A 94 -46.62 36.58 -53.31
C ASN A 94 -45.38 36.06 -54.07
N VAL A 95 -45.56 35.51 -55.26
CA VAL A 95 -44.52 35.02 -56.18
C VAL A 95 -44.38 36.02 -57.34
N PHE A 96 -43.14 36.38 -57.66
CA PHE A 96 -42.79 37.32 -58.73
C PHE A 96 -41.73 36.66 -59.61
N VAL A 97 -41.93 36.59 -60.92
CA VAL A 97 -41.03 35.91 -61.87
C VAL A 97 -40.61 36.89 -62.96
N TYR A 98 -39.31 36.94 -63.25
CA TYR A 98 -38.67 37.90 -64.14
C TYR A 98 -37.90 37.16 -65.25
N THR A 99 -38.09 37.54 -66.51
CA THR A 99 -37.37 36.95 -67.66
C THR A 99 -37.31 37.88 -68.88
N GLU A 100 -36.32 37.71 -69.75
CA GLU A 100 -36.20 38.48 -71.01
C GLU A 100 -36.87 37.78 -72.20
N LYS A 101 -36.95 36.45 -72.15
CA LYS A 101 -37.50 35.60 -73.21
C LYS A 101 -38.17 34.39 -72.57
N TRP A 102 -39.33 34.02 -73.11
CA TRP A 102 -39.97 32.77 -72.79
C TRP A 102 -40.42 32.04 -74.05
N GLU A 103 -40.38 30.72 -73.99
CA GLU A 103 -40.81 29.80 -75.04
C GLU A 103 -41.79 28.77 -74.43
N GLN A 104 -42.78 28.35 -75.21
CA GLN A 104 -43.93 27.56 -74.75
C GLN A 104 -43.90 26.17 -75.40
N GLU A 105 -43.86 25.11 -74.61
CA GLU A 105 -43.91 23.71 -75.08
C GLU A 105 -45.28 23.11 -74.75
N GLU A 106 -46.31 23.43 -75.55
CA GLU A 106 -47.73 23.09 -75.30
C GLU A 106 -47.95 21.58 -75.04
N GLU A 107 -47.40 20.70 -75.89
CA GLU A 107 -47.51 19.24 -75.76
C GLU A 107 -46.96 18.72 -74.42
N LYS A 108 -46.03 19.45 -73.79
CA LYS A 108 -45.38 19.08 -72.52
C LYS A 108 -45.90 19.88 -71.33
N LYS A 109 -46.87 20.78 -71.53
CA LYS A 109 -47.40 21.73 -70.55
C LYS A 109 -46.31 22.56 -69.86
N ALA A 110 -45.29 23.02 -70.61
CA ALA A 110 -44.10 23.64 -70.02
C ALA A 110 -43.75 25.04 -70.57
N ALA A 111 -43.23 25.89 -69.70
CA ALA A 111 -42.58 27.16 -70.02
C ALA A 111 -41.06 27.03 -69.91
N ARG A 112 -40.33 27.53 -70.90
CA ARG A 112 -38.87 27.71 -70.87
C ARG A 112 -38.56 29.20 -70.73
N LEU A 113 -37.87 29.60 -69.66
CA LEU A 113 -37.67 31.00 -69.23
C LEU A 113 -36.17 31.34 -69.23
N LYS A 114 -35.74 32.42 -69.90
CA LYS A 114 -34.31 32.68 -70.15
C LYS A 114 -33.94 34.17 -70.25
N PRO A 115 -33.06 34.71 -69.37
CA PRO A 115 -32.68 34.16 -68.06
C PRO A 115 -33.87 34.11 -67.09
N PHE A 116 -33.70 33.51 -65.91
CA PHE A 116 -34.79 33.35 -64.95
C PHE A 116 -34.41 33.89 -63.57
N ALA A 117 -35.28 34.72 -62.99
CA ALA A 117 -35.28 35.04 -61.58
C ALA A 117 -36.70 34.95 -60.99
N MET A 118 -36.81 34.54 -59.73
CA MET A 118 -38.06 34.44 -58.97
C MET A 118 -37.87 34.98 -57.56
N LEU A 119 -38.84 35.74 -57.04
CA LEU A 119 -38.96 36.13 -55.63
C LEU A 119 -40.23 35.52 -55.03
N MET A 120 -40.14 34.98 -53.82
CA MET A 120 -41.25 34.40 -53.06
C MET A 120 -41.25 34.94 -51.64
N PHE A 121 -42.33 35.64 -51.25
CA PHE A 121 -42.51 36.26 -49.94
C PHE A 121 -43.41 35.40 -49.02
N ASP A 122 -43.19 35.39 -47.70
CA ASP A 122 -44.10 34.72 -46.76
C ASP A 122 -45.42 35.51 -46.59
N GLN A 123 -46.55 34.87 -46.90
CA GLN A 123 -47.90 35.45 -46.72
C GLN A 123 -48.18 35.82 -45.26
N LYS A 124 -47.68 35.05 -44.27
CA LYS A 124 -48.03 35.20 -42.85
C LYS A 124 -47.21 36.27 -42.11
N LYS A 125 -46.01 36.62 -42.61
CA LYS A 125 -45.12 37.64 -42.01
C LYS A 125 -45.12 38.98 -42.74
N GLY A 126 -45.66 39.05 -43.96
CA GLY A 126 -45.75 40.27 -44.74
C GLY A 126 -44.39 40.79 -45.24
N LYS A 127 -44.36 42.06 -45.69
CA LYS A 127 -43.23 42.68 -46.42
C LYS A 127 -41.94 42.92 -45.60
N ALA A 128 -41.87 42.46 -44.35
CA ALA A 128 -40.75 42.77 -43.44
C ALA A 128 -39.61 41.74 -43.45
N GLU A 129 -39.85 40.50 -43.90
CA GLU A 129 -38.82 39.46 -44.01
C GLU A 129 -38.21 39.40 -45.41
N GLN A 130 -36.95 38.97 -45.53
CA GLN A 130 -36.30 38.80 -46.83
C GLN A 130 -36.96 37.65 -47.63
N PRO A 131 -37.39 37.87 -48.89
CA PRO A 131 -37.98 36.80 -49.69
C PRO A 131 -36.96 35.71 -50.01
N PHE A 132 -37.48 34.51 -50.31
CA PHE A 132 -36.68 33.53 -51.03
C PHE A 132 -36.50 34.02 -52.47
N ALA A 133 -35.26 34.12 -52.93
CA ALA A 133 -34.92 34.53 -54.28
C ALA A 133 -34.21 33.39 -55.01
N LEU A 134 -34.71 32.99 -56.18
CA LEU A 134 -34.14 31.95 -57.02
C LEU A 134 -33.68 32.57 -58.33
N MET A 135 -32.45 32.33 -58.74
CA MET A 135 -31.83 32.88 -59.95
C MET A 135 -31.15 31.75 -60.73
N SER A 136 -31.36 31.69 -62.04
CA SER A 136 -30.73 30.67 -62.91
C SER A 136 -30.54 31.18 -64.34
N GLN A 137 -29.68 30.49 -65.11
CA GLN A 137 -29.42 30.86 -66.51
C GLN A 137 -30.60 30.53 -67.42
N GLU A 138 -31.38 29.52 -67.07
CA GLU A 138 -32.58 29.06 -67.77
C GLU A 138 -33.45 28.25 -66.80
N ALA A 139 -34.77 28.31 -66.91
CA ALA A 139 -35.68 27.48 -66.13
C ALA A 139 -36.74 26.83 -67.03
N LEU A 140 -37.04 25.55 -66.80
CA LEU A 140 -38.14 24.84 -67.43
C LEU A 140 -39.19 24.51 -66.35
N ILE A 141 -40.40 25.04 -66.46
CA ILE A 141 -41.47 24.84 -65.46
C ILE A 141 -42.62 24.10 -66.12
N ARG A 142 -43.09 22.98 -65.54
CA ARG A 142 -44.20 22.14 -66.01
C ARG A 142 -45.42 22.28 -65.10
N PHE A 143 -46.57 22.54 -65.69
CA PHE A 143 -47.81 22.88 -65.00
C PHE A 143 -48.89 21.79 -65.09
N GLU A 144 -49.98 21.97 -64.34
CA GLU A 144 -51.12 21.06 -64.37
C GLU A 144 -51.94 21.18 -65.67
N PHE A 145 -52.13 22.39 -66.18
CA PHE A 145 -52.88 22.65 -67.41
C PHE A 145 -51.98 23.22 -68.53
N PRO A 146 -52.32 23.03 -69.81
CA PRO A 146 -51.70 23.76 -70.89
C PRO A 146 -52.12 25.24 -70.80
N PHE A 147 -51.14 26.13 -70.65
CA PHE A 147 -51.31 27.58 -70.64
C PHE A 147 -50.84 28.17 -71.97
N GLY A 148 -51.35 29.35 -72.33
CA GLY A 148 -50.98 30.06 -73.55
C GLY A 148 -52.00 31.14 -73.91
N VAL A 149 -51.95 31.65 -75.14
CA VAL A 149 -52.80 32.79 -75.59
C VAL A 149 -54.33 32.51 -75.49
N LYS A 150 -54.74 31.25 -75.36
CA LYS A 150 -56.14 30.82 -75.16
C LYS A 150 -56.50 30.40 -73.73
N HIS A 151 -55.50 30.17 -72.86
CA HIS A 151 -55.69 29.73 -71.47
C HIS A 151 -54.71 30.48 -70.57
N THR A 152 -55.23 31.47 -69.85
CA THR A 152 -54.44 32.43 -69.06
C THR A 152 -53.94 31.90 -67.71
N ASP A 153 -54.44 30.75 -67.26
CA ASP A 153 -54.08 30.12 -65.99
C ASP A 153 -53.45 28.73 -66.22
N PRO A 154 -52.16 28.51 -65.89
CA PRO A 154 -51.52 27.19 -65.92
C PRO A 154 -51.95 26.25 -64.78
N GLY A 155 -52.50 26.78 -63.69
CA GLY A 155 -52.53 26.11 -62.40
C GLY A 155 -51.12 25.87 -61.82
N ARG A 156 -51.05 25.00 -60.81
CA ARG A 156 -49.83 24.79 -60.02
C ARG A 156 -48.65 24.16 -60.76
N MET A 157 -47.48 24.28 -60.14
CA MET A 157 -46.23 23.66 -60.58
C MET A 157 -46.19 22.16 -60.23
N ILE A 158 -46.24 21.30 -61.26
CA ILE A 158 -46.07 19.85 -61.12
C ILE A 158 -44.59 19.45 -61.13
N ALA A 159 -43.75 20.14 -61.90
CA ALA A 159 -42.30 19.93 -61.90
C ALA A 159 -41.56 21.17 -62.39
N GLY A 160 -40.24 21.22 -62.16
CA GLY A 160 -39.38 22.22 -62.78
C GLY A 160 -37.90 21.86 -62.75
N SER A 161 -37.13 22.41 -63.69
CA SER A 161 -35.66 22.48 -63.64
C SER A 161 -35.19 23.93 -63.59
N LEU A 162 -34.12 24.18 -62.83
CA LEU A 162 -33.34 25.41 -62.85
C LEU A 162 -31.96 25.06 -63.40
N GLU A 163 -31.68 25.45 -64.63
CA GLU A 163 -30.54 24.98 -65.43
C GLU A 163 -29.39 25.99 -65.50
N GLY A 164 -28.20 25.44 -65.72
CA GLY A 164 -26.95 26.21 -65.69
C GLY A 164 -26.48 26.48 -64.26
N ASN A 165 -25.94 27.66 -64.01
CA ASN A 165 -25.60 28.13 -62.67
C ASN A 165 -26.85 28.63 -61.94
N VAL A 166 -27.07 28.14 -60.72
CA VAL A 166 -28.23 28.47 -59.89
C VAL A 166 -27.77 29.11 -58.58
N LYS A 167 -28.42 30.21 -58.20
CA LYS A 167 -28.31 30.83 -56.87
C LYS A 167 -29.68 30.90 -56.22
N ILE A 168 -29.77 30.48 -54.97
CA ILE A 168 -30.93 30.67 -54.10
C ILE A 168 -30.48 31.52 -52.92
N THR A 169 -31.27 32.52 -52.50
CA THR A 169 -31.09 33.23 -51.23
C THR A 169 -32.40 33.27 -50.45
N GLY A 170 -32.36 33.62 -49.16
CA GLY A 170 -33.55 33.73 -48.32
C GLY A 170 -33.26 34.22 -46.88
N PRO A 171 -34.25 34.11 -45.97
CA PRO A 171 -34.15 34.54 -44.58
C PRO A 171 -32.91 34.03 -43.83
N ASN A 172 -32.52 34.74 -42.76
CA ASN A 172 -31.39 34.44 -41.88
C ASN A 172 -30.04 34.28 -42.61
N GLY A 173 -29.87 34.98 -43.74
CA GLY A 173 -28.65 34.91 -44.55
C GLY A 173 -28.49 33.58 -45.29
N LEU A 174 -29.59 32.90 -45.61
CA LEU A 174 -29.55 31.72 -46.48
C LEU A 174 -28.98 32.12 -47.84
N VAL A 175 -27.94 31.40 -48.28
CA VAL A 175 -27.43 31.43 -49.65
C VAL A 175 -27.09 30.01 -50.06
N ILE A 176 -27.52 29.58 -51.25
CA ILE A 176 -27.14 28.31 -51.87
C ILE A 176 -26.70 28.60 -53.31
N TYR A 177 -25.49 28.19 -53.66
CA TYR A 177 -24.99 28.14 -55.03
C TYR A 177 -24.91 26.68 -55.49
N GLY A 178 -25.35 26.40 -56.71
CA GLY A 178 -25.22 25.08 -57.31
C GLY A 178 -25.48 25.11 -58.81
N ARG A 179 -25.79 23.96 -59.40
CA ARG A 179 -26.12 23.82 -60.82
C ARG A 179 -27.21 22.78 -61.02
N ASN A 180 -28.08 22.98 -62.03
CA ASN A 180 -29.12 22.03 -62.45
C ASN A 180 -29.90 21.44 -61.26
N PHE A 181 -30.80 22.24 -60.68
CA PHE A 181 -31.77 21.76 -59.68
C PHE A 181 -33.04 21.24 -60.37
N PHE A 182 -33.67 20.22 -59.81
CA PHE A 182 -34.89 19.60 -60.30
C PHE A 182 -35.92 19.47 -59.17
N TYR A 183 -37.21 19.59 -59.51
CA TYR A 183 -38.37 19.36 -58.63
C TYR A 183 -39.41 18.51 -59.39
N ASP A 184 -40.04 17.55 -58.72
CA ASP A 184 -41.20 16.80 -59.24
C ASP A 184 -42.19 16.44 -58.12
N GLU A 185 -43.46 16.86 -58.27
CA GLU A 185 -44.57 16.62 -57.33
C GLU A 185 -44.77 15.13 -57.01
N SER A 186 -44.50 14.22 -57.95
CA SER A 186 -44.64 12.77 -57.71
C SER A 186 -43.57 12.21 -56.79
N SER A 187 -42.40 12.86 -56.72
CA SER A 187 -41.29 12.48 -55.85
C SER A 187 -41.30 13.21 -54.50
N MET A 188 -41.95 14.37 -54.44
CA MET A 188 -41.85 15.35 -53.34
C MET A 188 -40.41 15.69 -52.94
N ASN A 189 -39.49 15.69 -53.91
CA ASN A 189 -38.08 16.03 -53.74
C ASN A 189 -37.70 17.26 -54.58
N ILE A 190 -36.74 18.04 -54.08
CA ILE A 190 -35.94 18.99 -54.86
C ILE A 190 -34.48 18.54 -54.79
N TRP A 191 -33.81 18.30 -55.92
CA TRP A 191 -32.45 17.74 -55.93
C TRP A 191 -31.51 18.30 -57.00
N SER A 192 -30.21 18.08 -56.79
CA SER A 192 -29.15 18.23 -57.80
C SER A 192 -28.02 17.24 -57.50
N ASP A 193 -27.35 16.75 -58.55
CA ASP A 193 -26.15 15.89 -58.45
C ASP A 193 -24.82 16.64 -58.59
N HIS A 194 -24.86 17.96 -58.77
CA HIS A 194 -23.70 18.82 -58.95
C HIS A 194 -23.09 19.28 -57.63
N GLU A 195 -21.94 19.94 -57.67
CA GLU A 195 -21.40 20.61 -56.48
C GLU A 195 -22.36 21.72 -56.02
N VAL A 196 -22.64 21.75 -54.72
CA VAL A 196 -23.49 22.73 -54.05
C VAL A 196 -22.69 23.33 -52.89
N ARG A 197 -22.74 24.67 -52.76
CA ARG A 197 -22.11 25.44 -51.68
C ARG A 197 -23.17 26.31 -51.03
N PHE A 198 -23.22 26.36 -49.70
CA PHE A 198 -24.25 27.10 -48.97
C PHE A 198 -23.70 27.85 -47.75
N ALA A 199 -24.46 28.86 -47.33
CA ALA A 199 -24.32 29.58 -46.08
C ALA A 199 -25.69 29.76 -45.41
N TYR A 200 -25.74 29.74 -44.08
CA TYR A 200 -26.94 29.99 -43.28
C TYR A 200 -26.55 30.45 -41.87
N GLU A 201 -27.10 31.57 -41.40
CA GLU A 201 -26.58 32.34 -40.25
C GLU A 201 -25.05 32.50 -40.28
N ASN A 202 -24.33 31.72 -39.46
CA ASN A 202 -22.88 31.71 -39.31
C ASN A 202 -22.28 30.34 -39.70
N HIS A 203 -23.05 29.49 -40.38
CA HIS A 203 -22.65 28.17 -40.85
C HIS A 203 -22.40 28.24 -42.36
N GLU A 204 -21.31 27.63 -42.84
CA GLU A 204 -21.02 27.49 -44.27
C GLU A 204 -20.72 26.03 -44.60
N GLY A 205 -21.01 25.62 -45.84
CA GLY A 205 -20.81 24.24 -46.26
C GLY A 205 -20.75 24.04 -47.76
N GLN A 206 -20.28 22.86 -48.14
CA GLN A 206 -20.19 22.38 -49.52
C GLN A 206 -20.39 20.86 -49.55
N ALA A 207 -20.93 20.35 -50.65
CA ALA A 207 -21.10 18.92 -50.90
C ALA A 207 -21.25 18.64 -52.40
N ARG A 208 -21.11 17.38 -52.79
CA ARG A 208 -21.43 16.92 -54.15
C ARG A 208 -22.81 16.28 -54.20
N GLY A 209 -23.79 17.11 -54.53
CA GLY A 209 -25.20 16.80 -54.64
C GLY A 209 -25.99 17.16 -53.38
N ILE A 210 -27.24 17.57 -53.59
CA ILE A 210 -28.23 17.89 -52.55
C ILE A 210 -29.58 17.26 -52.91
N GLU A 211 -30.35 16.87 -51.90
CA GLU A 211 -31.72 16.39 -52.00
C GLU A 211 -32.51 16.96 -50.81
N MET A 212 -33.60 17.66 -51.06
CA MET A 212 -34.49 18.24 -50.06
C MET A 212 -35.84 17.57 -50.20
N LYS A 213 -36.23 16.78 -49.19
CA LYS A 213 -37.50 16.04 -49.18
C LYS A 213 -38.57 16.91 -48.55
N LEU A 214 -39.67 17.09 -49.26
CA LEU A 214 -40.74 18.02 -48.92
C LEU A 214 -41.82 17.35 -48.06
N ILE A 215 -42.60 18.19 -47.38
CA ILE A 215 -43.85 17.81 -46.72
C ILE A 215 -44.98 18.09 -47.74
N PRO A 216 -45.72 17.07 -48.21
CA PRO A 216 -46.86 17.28 -49.12
C PRO A 216 -47.91 18.21 -48.49
N SER A 217 -48.47 19.13 -49.26
CA SER A 217 -49.58 19.96 -48.79
C SER A 217 -50.86 19.16 -48.59
N ALA A 218 -51.56 19.39 -47.47
CA ALA A 218 -52.84 18.75 -47.15
C ALA A 218 -53.96 19.13 -48.12
N THR A 219 -53.88 20.33 -48.71
CA THR A 219 -54.68 20.78 -49.86
C THR A 219 -53.73 21.16 -50.98
N LYS A 220 -53.98 20.73 -52.22
CA LYS A 220 -53.15 21.16 -53.35
C LYS A 220 -53.42 22.64 -53.67
N PRO A 221 -52.38 23.48 -53.87
CA PRO A 221 -52.57 24.86 -54.28
C PRO A 221 -53.12 24.94 -55.70
N THR A 222 -53.85 26.02 -55.99
CA THR A 222 -54.18 26.45 -57.36
C THR A 222 -53.10 27.38 -57.93
N GLU A 223 -52.44 28.15 -57.07
CA GLU A 223 -51.33 29.07 -57.42
C GLU A 223 -50.11 28.37 -58.03
N LEU A 224 -49.21 29.15 -58.63
CA LEU A 224 -47.94 28.79 -59.29
C LEU A 224 -46.84 28.30 -58.31
N LYS A 225 -47.21 27.52 -57.30
CA LYS A 225 -46.37 27.03 -56.20
C LYS A 225 -46.19 25.51 -56.28
N PRO A 226 -45.08 24.96 -55.75
CA PRO A 226 -44.98 23.53 -55.42
C PRO A 226 -46.10 23.11 -54.45
N ALA A 227 -46.60 21.87 -54.55
CA ALA A 227 -47.62 21.34 -53.65
C ALA A 227 -47.02 20.85 -52.31
N ALA A 228 -46.24 21.71 -51.65
CA ALA A 228 -45.52 21.40 -50.43
C ALA A 228 -45.66 22.49 -49.34
N GLU A 229 -45.88 22.06 -48.10
CA GLU A 229 -45.97 22.93 -46.91
C GLU A 229 -44.61 23.29 -46.30
N GLY A 230 -43.55 22.55 -46.64
CA GLY A 230 -42.20 22.81 -46.14
C GLY A 230 -41.21 21.69 -46.45
N ILE A 231 -40.04 21.74 -45.80
CA ILE A 231 -38.98 20.75 -45.94
C ILE A 231 -39.00 19.81 -44.72
N ARG A 232 -39.04 18.50 -44.95
CA ARG A 232 -38.95 17.47 -43.91
C ARG A 232 -37.50 17.10 -43.59
N GLU A 233 -36.68 17.00 -44.64
CA GLU A 233 -35.33 16.45 -44.55
C GLU A 233 -34.41 17.06 -45.63
N ILE A 234 -33.19 17.44 -45.25
CA ILE A 234 -32.16 17.95 -46.16
C ILE A 234 -31.01 16.94 -46.16
N VAL A 235 -30.63 16.45 -47.35
CA VAL A 235 -29.55 15.47 -47.56
C VAL A 235 -28.50 16.07 -48.48
N LEU A 236 -27.29 16.26 -47.97
CA LEU A 236 -26.09 16.48 -48.77
C LEU A 236 -25.51 15.12 -49.13
N ARG A 237 -25.42 14.77 -50.42
CA ARG A 237 -25.33 13.36 -50.84
C ARG A 237 -23.97 12.68 -50.54
N ARG A 238 -22.86 13.41 -50.69
CA ARG A 238 -21.47 12.93 -50.50
C ARG A 238 -20.47 14.09 -50.51
N ASP A 239 -19.20 13.79 -50.21
CA ASP A 239 -18.07 14.73 -50.24
C ASP A 239 -18.32 15.99 -49.37
N VAL A 240 -19.02 15.81 -48.25
CA VAL A 240 -19.54 16.91 -47.41
C VAL A 240 -18.41 17.56 -46.61
N HIS A 241 -18.33 18.89 -46.67
CA HIS A 241 -17.41 19.70 -45.88
C HIS A 241 -18.15 20.93 -45.36
N MET A 242 -18.25 21.07 -44.03
CA MET A 242 -19.00 22.13 -43.36
C MET A 242 -18.15 22.79 -42.28
N LYS A 243 -18.33 24.10 -42.06
CA LYS A 243 -17.85 24.80 -40.86
C LYS A 243 -19.06 25.27 -40.07
N LEU A 244 -19.13 24.86 -38.81
CA LEU A 244 -20.22 25.13 -37.89
C LEU A 244 -19.78 26.16 -36.85
N ALA A 245 -20.48 27.29 -36.75
CA ALA A 245 -20.22 28.27 -35.70
C ALA A 245 -20.60 27.72 -34.31
N LEU A 246 -19.71 27.90 -33.34
CA LEU A 246 -19.90 27.49 -31.95
C LEU A 246 -20.35 28.71 -31.13
N LYS A 247 -21.66 28.86 -30.91
CA LYS A 247 -22.24 29.95 -30.10
C LYS A 247 -21.79 29.81 -28.63
N LYS A 248 -20.92 30.72 -28.14
CA LYS A 248 -20.44 30.76 -26.74
C LYS A 248 -21.44 31.50 -25.85
N LYS A 249 -21.72 31.01 -24.63
CA LYS A 249 -22.39 31.82 -23.59
C LYS A 249 -21.50 33.05 -23.24
N PRO A 250 -22.08 34.25 -22.98
CA PRO A 250 -21.33 35.49 -22.87
C PRO A 250 -20.56 35.62 -21.54
N ALA A 251 -19.36 35.03 -21.48
CA ALA A 251 -18.41 35.23 -20.38
C ALA A 251 -16.99 35.48 -20.92
N SER A 252 -16.47 36.68 -20.67
CA SER A 252 -15.12 37.16 -21.05
C SER A 252 -14.64 36.88 -22.49
N SER A 253 -14.88 37.85 -23.37
CA SER A 253 -13.88 38.44 -24.28
C SER A 253 -14.57 39.51 -25.14
N LYS A 254 -14.15 40.77 -25.04
CA LYS A 254 -14.70 41.86 -25.89
C LYS A 254 -14.21 41.83 -27.35
N ASN A 255 -13.24 40.96 -27.67
CA ASN A 255 -12.65 40.80 -29.01
C ASN A 255 -12.71 39.34 -29.52
N GLY A 256 -13.69 38.56 -29.05
CA GLY A 256 -13.80 37.13 -29.39
C GLY A 256 -14.23 36.88 -30.83
N LYS A 257 -13.29 36.60 -31.74
CA LYS A 257 -13.60 36.02 -33.06
C LYS A 257 -14.44 34.74 -32.88
N PRO A 258 -15.48 34.49 -33.71
CA PRO A 258 -16.25 33.27 -33.64
C PRO A 258 -15.36 32.03 -33.81
N ARG A 259 -15.52 31.03 -32.92
CA ARG A 259 -14.89 29.71 -33.08
C ARG A 259 -15.77 28.85 -33.97
N PHE A 260 -15.18 28.15 -34.91
CA PHE A 260 -15.86 27.23 -35.82
C PHE A 260 -15.31 25.82 -35.66
N ALA A 261 -16.17 24.81 -35.66
CA ALA A 261 -15.79 23.41 -35.86
C ALA A 261 -15.90 23.06 -37.35
N THR A 262 -14.86 22.49 -37.94
CA THR A 262 -14.88 22.02 -39.34
C THR A 262 -15.19 20.53 -39.37
N VAL A 263 -16.27 20.13 -40.02
CA VAL A 263 -16.66 18.73 -40.23
C VAL A 263 -16.40 18.34 -41.69
N LYS A 264 -15.81 17.17 -41.91
CA LYS A 264 -15.63 16.55 -43.24
C LYS A 264 -16.19 15.14 -43.22
N SER A 265 -16.88 14.75 -44.28
CA SER A 265 -17.47 13.42 -44.50
C SER A 265 -17.18 12.97 -45.93
N ALA A 266 -16.90 11.69 -46.14
CA ALA A 266 -16.90 11.12 -47.49
C ALA A 266 -18.33 10.82 -47.96
N GLY A 267 -19.16 10.31 -47.04
CA GLY A 267 -20.57 10.01 -47.24
C GLY A 267 -21.48 11.22 -47.03
N SER A 268 -22.75 10.95 -46.78
CA SER A 268 -23.79 11.97 -46.71
C SER A 268 -23.83 12.73 -45.38
N PHE A 269 -24.46 13.90 -45.41
CA PHE A 269 -25.01 14.58 -44.23
C PHE A 269 -26.52 14.69 -44.39
N THR A 270 -27.27 14.22 -43.41
CA THR A 270 -28.75 14.31 -43.37
C THR A 270 -29.18 15.13 -42.17
N PHE A 271 -30.00 16.16 -42.39
CA PHE A 271 -30.67 16.94 -41.35
C PHE A 271 -32.18 16.74 -41.44
N ASN A 272 -32.77 16.16 -40.40
CA ASN A 272 -34.21 15.95 -40.30
C ASN A 272 -34.84 17.06 -39.45
N LEU A 273 -35.78 17.82 -40.04
CA LEU A 273 -36.40 19.01 -39.43
C LEU A 273 -37.54 18.67 -38.45
N GLU A 274 -37.98 17.41 -38.42
CA GLU A 274 -39.01 16.95 -37.47
C GLU A 274 -38.38 16.58 -36.12
N THR A 275 -37.26 15.85 -36.18
CA THR A 275 -36.48 15.40 -35.01
C THR A 275 -35.39 16.39 -34.61
N ASN A 276 -35.09 17.40 -35.42
CA ASN A 276 -33.97 18.34 -35.25
C ASN A 276 -32.62 17.63 -35.09
N GLN A 277 -32.40 16.59 -35.89
CA GLN A 277 -31.21 15.74 -35.86
C GLN A 277 -30.38 15.91 -37.15
N GLY A 278 -29.11 16.29 -37.00
CA GLY A 278 -28.10 16.21 -38.05
C GLY A 278 -27.28 14.92 -37.94
N THR A 279 -26.98 14.26 -39.05
CA THR A 279 -26.23 12.98 -39.07
C THR A 279 -25.24 12.95 -40.23
N PHE A 280 -23.95 12.84 -39.95
CA PHE A 280 -22.88 12.65 -40.95
C PHE A 280 -22.49 11.17 -41.06
N THR A 281 -22.10 10.71 -42.25
CA THR A 281 -21.74 9.31 -42.54
C THR A 281 -20.44 9.17 -43.35
N ASP A 282 -19.80 8.00 -43.24
CA ASP A 282 -18.53 7.56 -43.83
C ASP A 282 -17.32 8.48 -43.59
N ASN A 283 -16.35 8.01 -42.80
CA ASN A 283 -15.05 8.67 -42.56
C ASN A 283 -15.23 10.14 -42.08
N VAL A 284 -16.11 10.35 -41.10
CA VAL A 284 -16.40 11.67 -40.54
C VAL A 284 -15.22 12.15 -39.70
N ARG A 285 -14.76 13.37 -39.95
CA ARG A 285 -13.67 14.01 -39.19
C ARG A 285 -14.06 15.43 -38.80
N VAL A 286 -14.09 15.70 -37.49
CA VAL A 286 -14.33 17.01 -36.91
C VAL A 286 -12.98 17.59 -36.45
N TYR A 287 -12.76 18.86 -36.75
CA TYR A 287 -11.58 19.63 -36.33
C TYR A 287 -12.03 20.89 -35.61
N GLN A 288 -11.54 21.11 -34.40
CA GLN A 288 -11.85 22.29 -33.59
C GLN A 288 -10.55 22.97 -33.13
N PRO A 289 -10.24 24.20 -33.59
CA PRO A 289 -9.05 24.92 -33.15
C PRO A 289 -9.24 25.42 -31.70
N THR A 290 -8.34 25.04 -30.81
CA THR A 290 -8.37 25.48 -29.40
C THR A 290 -7.45 26.68 -29.20
N SER A 291 -6.22 26.62 -29.71
CA SER A 291 -5.25 27.72 -29.74
C SER A 291 -4.78 28.01 -31.19
N PRO A 292 -3.96 29.04 -31.43
CA PRO A 292 -3.40 29.30 -32.77
C PRO A 292 -2.54 28.16 -33.34
N TYR A 293 -2.07 27.24 -32.48
CA TYR A 293 -1.15 26.15 -32.86
C TYR A 293 -1.67 24.75 -32.48
N GLN A 294 -2.81 24.64 -31.77
CA GLN A 294 -3.36 23.38 -31.27
C GLN A 294 -4.82 23.21 -31.66
N LYS A 295 -5.21 21.98 -31.96
CA LYS A 295 -6.58 21.58 -32.27
C LYS A 295 -7.00 20.32 -31.52
N ASP A 296 -8.31 20.20 -31.36
CA ASP A 296 -8.96 18.93 -31.07
C ASP A 296 -9.42 18.29 -32.38
N THR A 297 -9.38 16.96 -32.46
CA THR A 297 -9.80 16.19 -33.65
C THR A 297 -10.59 14.96 -33.22
N LEU A 298 -11.76 14.76 -33.83
CA LEU A 298 -12.63 13.59 -33.63
C LEU A 298 -12.86 12.89 -34.97
N GLU A 299 -12.41 11.63 -35.08
CA GLU A 299 -12.61 10.77 -36.25
C GLU A 299 -13.60 9.64 -35.91
N CYS A 300 -14.60 9.39 -36.77
CA CYS A 300 -15.62 8.35 -36.57
C CYS A 300 -16.25 7.88 -37.88
N TYR A 301 -17.14 6.89 -37.81
CA TYR A 301 -17.88 6.38 -38.97
C TYR A 301 -19.22 7.09 -39.17
N ASN A 302 -19.93 7.39 -38.08
CA ASN A 302 -21.17 8.16 -38.07
C ASN A 302 -21.13 9.16 -36.90
N LEU A 303 -21.55 10.41 -37.17
CA LEU A 303 -21.66 11.49 -36.20
C LEU A 303 -23.09 12.05 -36.21
N GLN A 304 -23.83 11.78 -35.14
CA GLN A 304 -25.16 12.31 -34.86
C GLN A 304 -25.04 13.56 -33.96
N LEU A 305 -25.76 14.61 -34.32
CA LEU A 305 -25.89 15.87 -33.59
C LEU A 305 -27.38 16.14 -33.33
N GLN A 306 -27.79 16.15 -32.07
CA GLN A 306 -29.15 16.43 -31.63
C GLN A 306 -29.28 17.89 -31.19
N PHE A 307 -30.34 18.55 -31.66
CA PHE A 307 -30.68 19.92 -31.29
C PHE A 307 -32.06 19.95 -30.62
N VAL A 308 -32.26 20.97 -29.77
CA VAL A 308 -33.56 21.33 -29.20
C VAL A 308 -33.94 22.73 -29.66
N ARG A 309 -35.23 22.96 -29.92
CA ARG A 309 -35.75 24.27 -30.29
C ARG A 309 -35.98 25.06 -29.02
N LYS A 310 -35.34 26.22 -28.88
CA LYS A 310 -35.68 27.13 -27.79
C LYS A 310 -36.97 27.86 -28.16
N GLU A 311 -37.98 27.77 -27.30
CA GLU A 311 -39.15 28.66 -27.35
C GLU A 311 -38.75 30.03 -26.81
N ASP A 312 -39.09 31.09 -27.53
CA ASP A 312 -38.80 32.45 -27.09
C ASP A 312 -39.80 32.87 -26.01
N ALA A 313 -39.29 32.96 -24.79
CA ALA A 313 -40.09 33.08 -23.55
C ALA A 313 -40.64 34.50 -23.31
N GLU A 314 -41.39 35.03 -24.28
CA GLU A 314 -41.99 36.36 -24.19
C GLU A 314 -43.41 36.42 -24.79
N SER A 315 -44.21 35.37 -24.55
CA SER A 315 -45.67 35.35 -24.80
C SER A 315 -46.38 34.30 -23.94
N GLN A 316 -46.47 34.56 -22.62
CA GLN A 316 -47.41 33.85 -21.74
C GLN A 316 -48.51 34.81 -21.27
N THR A 317 -49.64 34.78 -21.98
CA THR A 317 -50.91 35.36 -21.50
C THR A 317 -51.99 34.29 -21.60
N THR A 318 -52.80 34.15 -20.55
CA THR A 318 -53.62 32.96 -20.31
C THR A 318 -54.95 32.96 -21.08
N THR A 319 -55.25 31.86 -21.79
CA THR A 319 -56.49 31.07 -21.60
C THR A 319 -56.48 29.80 -22.47
N PRO A 320 -56.98 28.66 -21.98
CA PRO A 320 -57.15 27.46 -22.80
C PRO A 320 -58.46 27.53 -23.61
N LYS A 321 -58.39 27.28 -24.92
CA LYS A 321 -59.56 26.97 -25.76
C LYS A 321 -59.28 25.78 -26.67
N THR A 322 -60.37 25.12 -27.05
CA THR A 322 -60.40 23.78 -27.64
C THR A 322 -59.89 23.75 -29.08
N SER A 323 -59.33 22.59 -29.45
CA SER A 323 -59.03 22.09 -30.79
C SER A 323 -59.54 22.90 -32.00
N ASP A 324 -58.61 23.35 -32.85
CA ASP A 324 -58.76 23.15 -34.30
C ASP A 324 -57.38 22.96 -34.96
N LYS A 325 -57.37 22.71 -36.28
CA LYS A 325 -56.28 22.12 -37.09
C LYS A 325 -54.87 22.69 -36.88
N THR A 326 -53.89 21.78 -36.93
CA THR A 326 -52.45 22.05 -36.82
C THR A 326 -51.90 22.90 -37.95
N ASP A 327 -51.39 24.07 -37.61
CA ASP A 327 -50.74 25.00 -38.54
C ASP A 327 -49.23 24.68 -38.66
N LEU A 328 -48.84 23.87 -39.66
CA LEU A 328 -47.56 23.13 -39.67
C LEU A 328 -46.36 23.86 -40.32
N VAL A 329 -46.38 25.20 -40.37
CA VAL A 329 -45.26 26.01 -40.93
C VAL A 329 -44.07 26.05 -39.96
N ARG A 330 -43.21 25.01 -40.01
CA ARG A 330 -42.02 24.86 -39.14
C ARG A 330 -40.86 25.77 -39.56
N SER A 331 -41.03 27.09 -39.40
CA SER A 331 -39.96 28.09 -39.59
C SER A 331 -38.72 27.76 -38.73
N SER A 332 -37.52 27.86 -39.31
CA SER A 332 -36.23 27.56 -38.69
C SER A 332 -35.98 28.39 -37.43
N GLY A 333 -36.38 27.86 -36.27
CA GLY A 333 -36.29 28.53 -34.97
C GLY A 333 -34.90 28.44 -34.34
N ASN A 334 -34.76 29.07 -33.17
CA ASN A 334 -33.51 29.21 -32.42
C ASN A 334 -33.03 27.86 -31.83
N LEU A 335 -32.41 27.03 -32.68
CA LEU A 335 -31.90 25.70 -32.31
C LEU A 335 -30.67 25.80 -31.41
N GLN A 336 -30.68 25.03 -30.33
CA GLN A 336 -29.57 24.86 -29.41
C GLN A 336 -29.07 23.42 -29.42
N PHE A 337 -27.76 23.24 -29.38
CA PHE A 337 -27.12 21.92 -29.35
C PHE A 337 -27.39 21.23 -28.00
N GLN A 338 -27.84 19.97 -28.03
CA GLN A 338 -28.14 19.17 -26.84
C GLN A 338 -27.19 17.97 -26.69
N GLN A 339 -26.96 17.23 -27.77
CA GLN A 339 -26.21 15.97 -27.70
C GLN A 339 -25.37 15.71 -28.96
N LEU A 340 -24.17 15.16 -28.76
CA LEU A 340 -23.33 14.60 -29.83
C LEU A 340 -23.16 13.10 -29.57
N VAL A 341 -23.29 12.28 -30.61
CA VAL A 341 -23.00 10.85 -30.56
C VAL A 341 -22.14 10.46 -31.77
N ALA A 342 -20.90 10.03 -31.51
CA ALA A 342 -19.97 9.54 -32.52
C ALA A 342 -19.82 8.01 -32.38
N THR A 343 -19.96 7.28 -33.49
CA THR A 343 -19.91 5.80 -33.51
C THR A 343 -19.03 5.26 -34.64
N GLY A 344 -18.53 4.04 -34.47
CA GLY A 344 -17.76 3.31 -35.48
C GLY A 344 -17.02 2.11 -34.92
N SER A 345 -16.28 1.40 -35.77
CA SER A 345 -15.37 0.32 -35.35
C SER A 345 -14.11 0.84 -34.63
N ASN A 346 -13.75 2.10 -34.87
CA ASN A 346 -12.65 2.83 -34.23
C ASN A 346 -12.98 4.34 -34.28
N VAL A 347 -13.66 4.84 -33.24
CA VAL A 347 -13.81 6.27 -32.98
C VAL A 347 -12.55 6.75 -32.26
N ARG A 348 -11.97 7.86 -32.71
CA ARG A 348 -10.73 8.42 -32.16
C ARG A 348 -10.92 9.90 -31.81
N LEU A 349 -10.59 10.27 -30.57
CA LEU A 349 -10.53 11.65 -30.10
C LEU A 349 -9.07 12.00 -29.78
N ILE A 350 -8.59 13.14 -30.25
CA ILE A 350 -7.28 13.71 -29.91
C ILE A 350 -7.51 15.15 -29.43
N SER A 351 -6.85 15.55 -28.35
CA SER A 351 -6.73 16.94 -27.92
C SER A 351 -5.26 17.29 -27.72
N GLU A 352 -4.73 18.15 -28.59
CA GLU A 352 -3.31 18.54 -28.59
C GLU A 352 -2.96 19.44 -27.39
N GLU A 353 -3.90 20.26 -26.93
CA GLU A 353 -3.76 21.13 -25.75
C GLU A 353 -3.66 20.32 -24.46
N ASN A 354 -4.52 19.31 -24.29
CA ASN A 354 -4.58 18.47 -23.10
C ASN A 354 -3.62 17.27 -23.12
N GLN A 355 -2.83 17.12 -24.19
CA GLN A 355 -1.99 15.95 -24.48
C GLN A 355 -2.74 14.61 -24.34
N PHE A 356 -3.98 14.59 -24.85
CA PHE A 356 -4.94 13.50 -24.68
C PHE A 356 -5.20 12.79 -26.01
N SER A 357 -5.29 11.46 -25.98
CA SER A 357 -5.76 10.65 -27.10
C SER A 357 -6.62 9.49 -26.58
N GLY A 358 -7.81 9.29 -27.15
CA GLY A 358 -8.74 8.23 -26.79
C GLY A 358 -9.25 7.47 -28.01
N THR A 359 -9.41 6.15 -27.87
CA THR A 359 -10.02 5.27 -28.88
C THR A 359 -11.09 4.37 -28.26
N MET A 360 -12.25 4.28 -28.93
CA MET A 360 -13.47 3.60 -28.46
C MET A 360 -14.38 3.22 -29.65
N THR A 361 -15.46 2.46 -29.43
CA THR A 361 -16.49 2.24 -30.48
C THR A 361 -17.60 3.29 -30.50
N ARG A 362 -17.87 3.93 -29.35
CA ARG A 362 -18.88 4.98 -29.22
C ARG A 362 -18.46 6.02 -28.19
N LEU A 363 -18.59 7.29 -28.56
CA LEU A 363 -18.49 8.47 -27.70
C LEU A 363 -19.83 9.19 -27.74
N SER A 364 -20.35 9.64 -26.60
CA SER A 364 -21.47 10.57 -26.55
C SER A 364 -21.27 11.67 -25.53
N TYR A 365 -21.60 12.90 -25.89
CA TYR A 365 -21.59 14.07 -25.02
C TYR A 365 -23.01 14.65 -24.90
N ASN A 366 -23.44 15.00 -23.70
CA ASN A 366 -24.67 15.73 -23.42
C ASN A 366 -24.30 17.11 -22.82
N GLU A 367 -24.79 18.19 -23.43
CA GLU A 367 -24.49 19.59 -23.07
C GLU A 367 -25.23 20.05 -21.81
N GLU A 368 -26.42 19.51 -21.57
CA GLU A 368 -27.30 19.84 -20.43
C GLU A 368 -26.76 19.23 -19.12
N THR A 369 -26.44 17.93 -19.14
CA THR A 369 -25.87 17.20 -18.01
C THR A 369 -24.34 17.25 -17.94
N LYS A 370 -23.69 17.98 -18.87
CA LYS A 370 -22.23 18.11 -18.98
C LYS A 370 -21.48 16.78 -18.86
N THR A 371 -22.04 15.73 -19.46
CA THR A 371 -21.59 14.35 -19.30
C THR A 371 -21.02 13.81 -20.61
N ILE A 372 -19.81 13.26 -20.57
CA ILE A 372 -19.21 12.47 -21.65
C ILE A 372 -19.27 10.99 -21.26
N VAL A 373 -19.70 10.13 -22.18
CA VAL A 373 -19.69 8.67 -22.02
C VAL A 373 -18.92 8.03 -23.18
N LEU A 374 -17.90 7.26 -22.85
CA LEU A 374 -17.05 6.51 -23.78
C LEU A 374 -17.28 5.02 -23.58
N THR A 375 -17.43 4.26 -24.66
CA THR A 375 -17.85 2.85 -24.62
C THR A 375 -17.19 2.00 -25.70
N ASP A 376 -16.72 0.81 -25.33
CA ASP A 376 -16.06 -0.15 -26.21
C ASP A 376 -16.34 -1.60 -25.77
N LYS A 377 -16.57 -2.52 -26.74
CA LYS A 377 -16.80 -3.94 -26.47
C LYS A 377 -15.56 -4.68 -25.94
N ARG A 378 -14.35 -4.15 -26.21
CA ARG A 378 -13.07 -4.66 -25.72
C ARG A 378 -12.60 -3.83 -24.53
N ASN A 379 -12.28 -2.55 -24.75
CA ASN A 379 -11.85 -1.58 -23.75
C ASN A 379 -11.70 -0.21 -24.43
N VAL A 380 -12.28 0.85 -23.87
CA VAL A 380 -11.88 2.23 -24.19
C VAL A 380 -10.43 2.37 -23.77
N TYR A 381 -9.59 2.82 -24.69
CA TYR A 381 -8.18 3.11 -24.41
C TYR A 381 -7.97 4.62 -24.41
N ILE A 382 -7.38 5.14 -23.34
CA ILE A 382 -7.00 6.55 -23.20
C ILE A 382 -5.51 6.63 -22.90
N LYS A 383 -4.83 7.55 -23.56
CA LYS A 383 -3.49 8.02 -23.22
C LYS A 383 -3.54 9.51 -22.93
N GLN A 384 -3.01 9.93 -21.78
CA GLN A 384 -2.89 11.33 -21.39
C GLN A 384 -1.56 11.55 -20.70
N GLN A 385 -0.71 12.42 -21.29
CA GLN A 385 0.68 12.61 -20.82
C GLN A 385 1.39 11.24 -20.69
N SER A 386 1.96 10.93 -19.51
CA SER A 386 2.61 9.65 -19.18
C SER A 386 1.66 8.56 -18.63
N SER A 387 0.34 8.77 -18.72
CA SER A 387 -0.69 7.83 -18.24
C SER A 387 -1.37 7.08 -19.38
N GLU A 388 -1.59 5.78 -19.21
CA GLU A 388 -2.37 4.93 -20.12
C GLU A 388 -3.46 4.18 -19.33
N LEU A 389 -4.71 4.26 -19.79
CA LEU A 389 -5.92 3.74 -19.14
C LEU A 389 -6.70 2.83 -20.10
N TRP A 390 -7.20 1.71 -19.59
CA TRP A 390 -8.12 0.80 -20.28
C TRP A 390 -9.34 0.50 -19.39
N CYS A 391 -10.56 0.74 -19.88
CA CYS A 391 -11.80 0.32 -19.23
C CYS A 391 -12.96 0.16 -20.24
N PRO A 392 -13.93 -0.77 -20.10
CA PRO A 392 -15.03 -0.94 -21.05
C PRO A 392 -15.97 0.27 -21.20
N GLU A 393 -16.28 0.94 -20.09
CA GLU A 393 -17.11 2.15 -20.03
C GLU A 393 -16.42 3.22 -19.18
N ILE A 394 -16.37 4.46 -19.67
CA ILE A 394 -15.86 5.62 -18.95
C ILE A 394 -16.89 6.75 -19.01
N THR A 395 -17.41 7.15 -17.85
CA THR A 395 -18.26 8.32 -17.65
C THR A 395 -17.41 9.47 -17.11
N ILE A 396 -17.51 10.65 -17.70
CA ILE A 396 -16.87 11.89 -17.22
C ILE A 396 -17.98 12.92 -17.02
N ILE A 397 -18.01 13.56 -15.85
CA ILE A 397 -18.91 14.66 -15.52
C ILE A 397 -18.06 15.93 -15.39
N GLN A 398 -18.50 17.00 -16.04
CA GLN A 398 -17.88 18.32 -16.01
C GLN A 398 -18.79 19.34 -15.32
N ASN A 399 -18.21 20.36 -14.70
CA ASN A 399 -18.97 21.47 -14.16
C ASN A 399 -19.43 22.46 -15.28
N GLN A 400 -20.16 23.51 -14.90
CA GLN A 400 -20.63 24.55 -15.84
C GLN A 400 -19.51 25.33 -16.57
N GLU A 401 -18.27 25.31 -16.08
CA GLU A 401 -17.09 25.86 -16.78
C GLU A 401 -16.41 24.85 -17.72
N GLY A 402 -16.83 23.59 -17.76
CA GLY A 402 -16.19 22.51 -18.52
C GLY A 402 -15.02 21.82 -17.79
N LYS A 403 -14.74 22.17 -16.53
CA LYS A 403 -13.70 21.52 -15.72
C LYS A 403 -14.18 20.14 -15.26
N LEU A 404 -13.25 19.18 -15.15
CA LEU A 404 -13.53 17.83 -14.66
C LEU A 404 -13.99 17.86 -13.19
N GLU A 405 -15.10 17.18 -12.89
CA GLU A 405 -15.66 17.07 -11.53
C GLU A 405 -15.65 15.62 -11.04
N THR A 406 -16.04 14.67 -11.89
CA THR A 406 -16.02 13.23 -11.58
C THR A 406 -15.62 12.43 -12.82
N VAL A 407 -14.79 11.41 -12.63
CA VAL A 407 -14.53 10.36 -13.63
C VAL A 407 -14.89 9.01 -13.05
N THR A 408 -15.70 8.21 -13.74
CA THR A 408 -16.07 6.85 -13.33
C THR A 408 -15.77 5.87 -14.44
N CYS A 409 -14.92 4.88 -14.18
CA CYS A 409 -14.54 3.82 -15.10
C CYS A 409 -15.21 2.52 -14.62
N LYS A 410 -16.19 2.00 -15.38
CA LYS A 410 -16.98 0.81 -15.01
C LYS A 410 -16.52 -0.43 -15.76
N GLY A 411 -16.57 -1.57 -15.07
CA GLY A 411 -16.03 -2.85 -15.53
C GLY A 411 -14.58 -3.04 -15.10
N ALA A 412 -14.03 -4.22 -15.41
CA ALA A 412 -12.64 -4.53 -15.13
C ALA A 412 -11.70 -3.65 -15.96
N GLY A 413 -10.76 -2.98 -15.31
CA GLY A 413 -9.92 -1.96 -15.93
C GLY A 413 -8.53 -1.88 -15.32
N ARG A 414 -7.67 -1.11 -15.99
CA ARG A 414 -6.26 -0.96 -15.59
C ARG A 414 -5.69 0.40 -16.00
N ILE A 415 -4.73 0.88 -15.21
CA ILE A 415 -3.90 2.06 -15.51
C ILE A 415 -2.42 1.65 -15.48
N LYS A 416 -1.63 2.21 -16.39
CA LYS A 416 -0.18 2.35 -16.25
C LYS A 416 0.14 3.83 -16.11
N TYR A 417 1.05 4.15 -15.20
CA TYR A 417 1.63 5.48 -15.06
C TYR A 417 3.15 5.34 -15.06
N HIS A 418 3.85 6.16 -15.85
CA HIS A 418 5.31 6.19 -15.92
C HIS A 418 5.82 7.55 -15.43
N ASP A 419 6.58 7.55 -14.33
CA ASP A 419 7.31 8.74 -13.90
C ASP A 419 8.62 8.84 -14.68
N ALA A 420 8.71 9.82 -15.59
CA ALA A 420 9.89 10.06 -16.41
C ALA A 420 11.13 10.52 -15.61
N ASN A 421 10.96 11.00 -14.37
CA ASN A 421 12.06 11.49 -13.53
C ASN A 421 12.70 10.38 -12.69
N THR A 422 11.98 9.28 -12.43
CA THR A 422 12.44 8.14 -11.61
C THR A 422 12.47 6.81 -12.37
N ASP A 423 12.06 6.81 -13.64
CA ASP A 423 11.72 5.64 -14.47
C ASP A 423 10.67 4.70 -13.84
N GLN A 424 9.92 5.19 -12.83
CA GLN A 424 9.05 4.34 -12.03
C GLN A 424 7.73 4.04 -12.77
N LEU A 425 7.60 2.81 -13.26
CA LEU A 425 6.35 2.27 -13.79
C LEU A 425 5.42 1.81 -12.65
N THR A 426 4.35 2.56 -12.41
CA THR A 426 3.24 2.14 -11.54
C THR A 426 2.15 1.47 -12.39
N ARG A 427 1.59 0.33 -11.92
CA ARG A 427 0.47 -0.37 -12.56
C ARG A 427 -0.67 -0.56 -11.57
N ILE A 428 -1.88 -0.19 -11.96
CA ILE A 428 -3.10 -0.26 -11.15
C ILE A 428 -4.13 -1.11 -11.91
N GLN A 429 -4.88 -1.96 -11.22
CA GLN A 429 -5.91 -2.83 -11.79
C GLN A 429 -7.12 -2.95 -10.83
N TRP A 430 -8.32 -3.18 -11.37
CA TRP A 430 -9.55 -3.42 -10.61
C TRP A 430 -10.53 -4.27 -11.43
N ALA A 431 -11.50 -4.92 -10.76
CA ALA A 431 -12.48 -5.80 -11.41
C ALA A 431 -13.89 -5.20 -11.54
N LYS A 432 -14.32 -4.27 -10.66
CA LYS A 432 -15.68 -3.68 -10.72
C LYS A 432 -15.69 -2.26 -11.27
N GLN A 433 -15.01 -1.33 -10.60
CA GLN A 433 -14.97 0.08 -11.02
C GLN A 433 -13.80 0.85 -10.40
N MET A 434 -13.45 1.96 -11.05
CA MET A 434 -12.66 3.05 -10.47
C MET A 434 -13.48 4.34 -10.51
N LYS A 435 -13.38 5.19 -9.48
CA LYS A 435 -13.96 6.52 -9.43
C LYS A 435 -12.92 7.55 -8.98
N LYS A 436 -12.76 8.65 -9.71
CA LYS A 436 -12.02 9.86 -9.28
C LYS A 436 -13.01 10.98 -9.00
N THR A 437 -12.85 11.64 -7.86
CA THR A 437 -13.66 12.77 -7.34
C THR A 437 -12.79 13.70 -6.51
N ILE A 438 -13.24 14.92 -6.26
CA ILE A 438 -12.72 15.76 -5.17
C ILE A 438 -13.40 15.33 -3.86
N ASP A 439 -12.64 15.22 -2.76
CA ASP A 439 -13.18 14.97 -1.42
C ASP A 439 -13.70 16.28 -0.80
N PRO A 440 -15.01 16.39 -0.48
CA PRO A 440 -15.62 17.64 -0.02
C PRO A 440 -15.15 18.08 1.39
N GLN A 441 -14.47 17.23 2.17
CA GLN A 441 -14.01 17.60 3.51
C GLN A 441 -12.64 18.28 3.53
N ASN A 442 -11.81 18.05 2.51
CA ASN A 442 -10.41 18.48 2.49
C ASN A 442 -9.93 19.03 1.14
N GLY A 443 -10.77 18.99 0.10
CA GLY A 443 -10.46 19.52 -1.23
C GLY A 443 -9.46 18.69 -2.05
N LEU A 444 -8.97 17.56 -1.52
CA LEU A 444 -7.99 16.71 -2.19
C LEU A 444 -8.64 15.86 -3.29
N GLU A 445 -7.84 15.48 -4.29
CA GLU A 445 -8.28 14.47 -5.25
C GLU A 445 -8.31 13.08 -4.59
N MET A 446 -9.46 12.42 -4.62
CA MET A 446 -9.65 11.04 -4.16
C MET A 446 -9.88 10.12 -5.36
N VAL A 447 -9.08 9.06 -5.44
CA VAL A 447 -9.26 7.92 -6.35
C VAL A 447 -9.69 6.70 -5.54
N GLU A 448 -10.83 6.12 -5.91
CA GLU A 448 -11.41 4.91 -5.32
C GLU A 448 -11.41 3.76 -6.33
N LEU A 449 -11.01 2.57 -5.90
CA LEU A 449 -10.96 1.31 -6.67
C LEU A 449 -11.85 0.27 -5.98
N GLU A 450 -12.58 -0.54 -6.75
CA GLU A 450 -13.44 -1.61 -6.23
C GLU A 450 -13.27 -2.98 -6.92
N LYS A 451 -13.28 -4.01 -6.06
CA LYS A 451 -13.07 -5.46 -6.27
C LYS A 451 -11.72 -5.82 -6.89
N GLN A 452 -11.02 -6.77 -6.26
CA GLN A 452 -9.73 -7.31 -6.75
C GLN A 452 -8.76 -6.20 -7.18
N CYS A 453 -8.65 -5.16 -6.35
CA CYS A 453 -7.82 -3.99 -6.61
C CYS A 453 -6.35 -4.36 -6.42
N PHE A 454 -5.51 -4.10 -7.42
CA PHE A 454 -4.09 -4.44 -7.38
C PHE A 454 -3.23 -3.26 -7.85
N VAL A 455 -2.26 -2.87 -7.03
CA VAL A 455 -1.32 -1.77 -7.28
C VAL A 455 0.10 -2.32 -7.19
N THR A 456 0.95 -2.04 -8.18
CA THR A 456 2.35 -2.52 -8.21
C THR A 456 3.32 -1.47 -8.72
N GLN A 457 4.53 -1.48 -8.15
CA GLN A 457 5.69 -0.70 -8.58
C GLN A 457 6.90 -1.65 -8.65
N PRO A 458 7.20 -2.22 -9.84
CA PRO A 458 8.16 -3.33 -9.95
C PRO A 458 9.60 -2.99 -9.54
N LEU A 459 10.07 -1.76 -9.81
CA LEU A 459 11.44 -1.33 -9.48
C LEU A 459 11.67 -1.27 -7.96
N GLU A 460 10.71 -0.69 -7.21
CA GLU A 460 10.72 -0.69 -5.74
C GLU A 460 10.26 -2.02 -5.12
N LYS A 461 9.98 -3.04 -5.95
CA LYS A 461 9.50 -4.38 -5.55
C LYS A 461 8.28 -4.28 -4.61
N PHE A 462 7.39 -3.34 -4.89
CA PHE A 462 6.22 -3.02 -4.06
C PHE A 462 4.92 -3.49 -4.71
N ALA A 463 4.01 -4.04 -3.92
CA ALA A 463 2.66 -4.44 -4.34
C ALA A 463 1.64 -4.32 -3.20
N ILE A 464 0.40 -3.96 -3.53
CA ILE A 464 -0.78 -4.03 -2.65
C ILE A 464 -1.95 -4.67 -3.40
N ALA A 465 -2.65 -5.59 -2.73
CA ALA A 465 -3.94 -6.15 -3.14
C ALA A 465 -5.00 -5.87 -2.05
N ALA A 466 -6.25 -5.60 -2.43
CA ALA A 466 -7.42 -5.49 -1.54
C ALA A 466 -8.74 -5.57 -2.33
N GLN A 467 -9.91 -5.65 -1.66
CA GLN A 467 -11.20 -5.51 -2.37
C GLN A 467 -11.64 -4.06 -2.57
N LYS A 468 -11.13 -3.12 -1.76
CA LYS A 468 -11.33 -1.69 -1.96
C LYS A 468 -10.07 -0.92 -1.61
N ILE A 469 -9.71 0.06 -2.44
CA ILE A 469 -8.59 0.99 -2.18
C ILE A 469 -9.08 2.41 -2.42
N ARG A 470 -8.81 3.32 -1.47
CA ARG A 470 -9.00 4.76 -1.60
C ARG A 470 -7.63 5.45 -1.45
N LEU A 471 -7.31 6.35 -2.35
CA LEU A 471 -6.05 7.10 -2.41
C LEU A 471 -6.37 8.59 -2.53
N TRP A 472 -5.85 9.39 -1.59
CA TRP A 472 -5.93 10.84 -1.60
C TRP A 472 -4.59 11.41 -2.07
N LEU A 473 -4.64 12.31 -3.06
CA LEU A 473 -3.49 12.97 -3.66
C LEU A 473 -3.52 14.47 -3.34
N LYS A 474 -2.36 15.07 -3.10
CA LYS A 474 -2.21 16.53 -3.21
C LYS A 474 -1.88 16.89 -4.66
N GLY A 475 -2.47 17.98 -5.12
CA GLY A 475 -2.16 18.59 -6.40
C GLY A 475 -3.14 19.71 -6.67
N ASP A 476 -2.63 20.86 -7.12
CA ASP A 476 -3.47 21.95 -7.59
C ASP A 476 -3.99 21.62 -9.00
N LEU A 477 -5.29 21.80 -9.22
CA LEU A 477 -5.84 21.87 -10.58
C LEU A 477 -5.44 23.23 -11.19
N PRO A 478 -4.79 23.27 -12.38
CA PRO A 478 -4.43 24.54 -13.00
C PRO A 478 -5.68 25.34 -13.37
N SER A 479 -5.92 26.42 -12.64
CA SER A 479 -6.89 27.45 -12.98
C SER A 479 -6.37 28.24 -14.20
N LEU A 480 -6.87 27.92 -15.40
CA LEU A 480 -6.57 28.59 -16.67
C LEU A 480 -7.11 30.04 -16.76
N LYS A 481 -6.91 30.85 -15.71
CA LYS A 481 -7.29 32.27 -15.61
C LYS A 481 -6.31 33.16 -14.78
N GLU A 482 -5.19 32.64 -14.27
CA GLU A 482 -4.19 33.47 -13.55
C GLU A 482 -2.88 33.66 -14.32
N ILE A 483 -2.91 34.46 -15.39
CA ILE A 483 -1.72 35.03 -16.03
C ILE A 483 -1.85 36.56 -16.21
N ASP A 484 -3.05 37.09 -16.47
CA ASP A 484 -3.30 38.52 -16.72
C ASP A 484 -3.47 39.39 -15.45
N SER A 485 -2.78 39.07 -14.33
CA SER A 485 -2.93 39.82 -13.07
C SER A 485 -1.66 39.91 -12.21
N LYS A 486 -0.47 40.04 -12.84
CA LYS A 486 0.76 40.48 -12.17
C LYS A 486 1.73 41.21 -13.13
N LYS A 487 1.37 42.43 -13.51
CA LYS A 487 2.22 43.32 -14.33
C LYS A 487 2.31 44.76 -13.80
N GLN A 488 2.71 44.91 -12.53
CA GLN A 488 3.34 46.11 -11.95
C GLN A 488 3.91 45.72 -10.58
N GLY A 489 5.09 46.26 -10.21
CA GLY A 489 5.76 45.96 -8.94
C GLY A 489 7.09 45.19 -9.10
N SER A 490 8.18 45.94 -9.02
CA SER A 490 9.59 45.54 -8.96
C SER A 490 9.93 44.30 -8.11
N SER A 491 10.75 43.38 -8.65
CA SER A 491 12.20 43.35 -8.39
C SER A 491 12.91 42.20 -9.10
N GLN A 492 14.21 42.34 -9.38
CA GLN A 492 15.01 41.35 -10.12
C GLN A 492 15.68 40.34 -9.18
N GLN A 493 15.51 39.04 -9.43
CA GLN A 493 16.55 37.99 -9.26
C GLN A 493 16.09 36.66 -9.89
N ALA A 494 17.04 35.76 -10.14
CA ALA A 494 16.85 34.37 -10.62
C ALA A 494 16.12 34.17 -11.97
N LEU A 495 16.75 34.58 -13.08
CA LEU A 495 16.49 33.99 -14.40
C LEU A 495 17.32 32.70 -14.57
N THR A 496 16.80 31.54 -14.12
CA THR A 496 17.24 30.19 -14.55
C THR A 496 16.37 29.07 -13.96
N ASP A 497 15.05 29.10 -14.21
CA ASP A 497 14.31 27.83 -14.25
C ASP A 497 13.12 27.90 -15.22
N SER A 498 13.18 27.12 -16.30
CA SER A 498 12.04 26.92 -17.21
C SER A 498 11.24 25.71 -16.74
N GLY A 499 10.81 25.79 -15.47
CA GLY A 499 10.18 24.70 -14.73
C GLY A 499 8.94 24.17 -15.43
N LYS A 500 9.12 23.06 -16.16
CA LYS A 500 8.00 22.23 -16.62
C LYS A 500 7.23 21.79 -15.39
N MET A 501 5.97 22.22 -15.25
CA MET A 501 5.05 21.68 -14.25
C MET A 501 4.78 20.20 -14.56
N GLN A 502 5.64 19.32 -14.05
CA GLN A 502 5.47 17.88 -14.10
C GLN A 502 4.59 17.47 -12.92
N ASN A 503 3.47 16.79 -13.22
CA ASN A 503 2.56 16.25 -12.22
C ASN A 503 3.22 15.11 -11.42
N LYS A 504 4.07 15.46 -10.44
CA LYS A 504 4.60 14.52 -9.44
C LYS A 504 3.43 14.09 -8.56
N LEU A 505 3.05 12.81 -8.65
CA LEU A 505 1.98 12.24 -7.82
C LEU A 505 2.41 12.29 -6.34
N ASP A 506 1.90 13.25 -5.54
CA ASP A 506 2.18 13.33 -4.10
C ASP A 506 1.01 12.71 -3.31
N PRO A 507 1.09 11.41 -2.95
CA PRO A 507 0.07 10.79 -2.13
C PRO A 507 0.08 11.40 -0.73
N TYR A 508 -1.11 11.60 -0.16
CA TYR A 508 -1.29 12.12 1.21
C TYR A 508 -1.76 11.03 2.17
N LYS A 509 -2.80 10.30 1.76
CA LYS A 509 -3.37 9.18 2.51
C LYS A 509 -3.77 8.06 1.55
N MET A 510 -3.67 6.82 2.00
CA MET A 510 -4.30 5.67 1.37
C MET A 510 -5.03 4.83 2.42
N ILE A 511 -6.18 4.26 2.07
CA ILE A 511 -6.88 3.25 2.85
C ILE A 511 -7.16 2.06 1.94
N ALA A 512 -6.79 0.85 2.36
CA ALA A 512 -7.14 -0.39 1.69
C ALA A 512 -7.97 -1.27 2.64
N GLU A 513 -9.00 -1.94 2.11
CA GLU A 513 -10.02 -2.63 2.91
C GLU A 513 -10.41 -3.97 2.27
N GLN A 514 -10.63 -4.97 3.14
CA GLN A 514 -10.94 -6.37 2.86
C GLN A 514 -9.82 -7.11 2.11
N ASP A 515 -9.42 -8.27 2.65
CA ASP A 515 -8.38 -9.17 2.13
C ASP A 515 -7.05 -8.47 1.75
N VAL A 516 -6.66 -7.48 2.55
CA VAL A 516 -5.53 -6.61 2.22
C VAL A 516 -4.22 -7.39 2.36
N ALA A 517 -3.47 -7.47 1.26
CA ALA A 517 -2.10 -7.96 1.25
C ALA A 517 -1.15 -6.85 0.80
N ILE A 518 -0.10 -6.58 1.57
CA ILE A 518 0.98 -5.64 1.22
C ILE A 518 2.31 -6.38 1.11
N TYR A 519 3.12 -5.98 0.14
CA TYR A 519 4.45 -6.51 -0.12
C TYR A 519 5.40 -5.34 -0.42
N SER A 520 6.52 -5.27 0.29
CA SER A 520 7.64 -4.35 0.03
C SER A 520 8.97 -5.03 0.38
N PRO A 521 10.12 -4.39 0.10
CA PRO A 521 11.44 -4.88 0.53
C PRO A 521 11.61 -4.98 2.05
N GLN A 522 10.82 -4.23 2.84
CA GLN A 522 10.92 -4.16 4.30
C GLN A 522 9.81 -4.95 5.01
N LEU A 523 8.61 -5.00 4.41
CA LEU A 523 7.37 -5.46 5.05
C LEU A 523 6.57 -6.37 4.12
N ARG A 524 6.07 -7.49 4.66
CA ARG A 524 5.00 -8.30 4.08
C ARG A 524 3.84 -8.31 5.07
N GLY A 525 2.65 -7.91 4.66
CA GLY A 525 1.50 -7.75 5.55
C GLY A 525 0.24 -8.43 5.04
N LYS A 526 -0.57 -8.96 5.97
CA LYS A 526 -1.98 -9.33 5.74
C LYS A 526 -2.86 -8.66 6.78
N THR A 527 -3.93 -7.99 6.36
CA THR A 527 -4.87 -7.29 7.26
C THR A 527 -6.27 -7.16 6.67
N LYS A 528 -7.30 -6.92 7.51
CA LYS A 528 -8.66 -6.61 7.04
C LYS A 528 -8.80 -5.14 6.64
N ARG A 529 -8.00 -4.24 7.24
CA ARG A 529 -7.87 -2.84 6.83
C ARG A 529 -6.46 -2.32 7.06
N LEU A 530 -5.96 -1.56 6.09
CA LEU A 530 -4.67 -0.89 6.09
C LEU A 530 -4.89 0.61 5.88
N GLU A 531 -4.33 1.45 6.73
CA GLU A 531 -4.22 2.89 6.48
C GLU A 531 -2.74 3.27 6.31
N VAL A 532 -2.44 4.09 5.32
CA VAL A 532 -1.08 4.60 5.07
C VAL A 532 -1.12 6.11 5.00
N TRP A 533 -0.28 6.76 5.78
CA TRP A 533 -0.13 8.22 5.80
C TRP A 533 1.26 8.61 5.30
N PHE A 534 1.32 9.58 4.39
CA PHE A 534 2.53 9.98 3.71
C PHE A 534 3.01 11.35 4.21
N GLY A 535 4.24 11.40 4.74
CA GLY A 535 4.92 12.61 5.16
C GLY A 535 4.69 13.06 6.62
N PRO A 536 5.08 14.32 6.95
CA PRO A 536 5.05 14.87 8.30
C PRO A 536 3.68 15.45 8.68
N VAL A 537 2.61 14.63 8.61
CA VAL A 537 1.30 15.01 9.18
C VAL A 537 1.40 15.19 10.70
N ALA A 538 0.65 16.14 11.27
CA ALA A 538 0.56 16.34 12.71
C ALA A 538 0.13 15.06 13.47
N THR A 539 0.39 15.02 14.78
CA THR A 539 0.11 13.85 15.64
C THR A 539 -1.33 13.33 15.48
N PRO A 540 -1.53 12.01 15.24
CA PRO A 540 -2.87 11.47 15.02
C PRO A 540 -3.73 11.58 16.28
N GLN A 541 -4.84 12.32 16.20
CA GLN A 541 -5.88 12.34 17.25
C GLN A 541 -6.68 11.02 17.27
N SER A 542 -6.06 9.94 17.76
CA SER A 542 -6.71 8.73 18.30
C SER A 542 -5.68 7.72 18.87
N ALA A 543 -4.85 8.17 19.82
CA ALA A 543 -4.06 7.27 20.65
C ALA A 543 -4.71 7.17 22.04
N PRO A 544 -5.14 5.98 22.51
CA PRO A 544 -5.65 5.83 23.88
C PRO A 544 -4.49 5.95 24.88
N ASN A 545 -4.40 7.10 25.53
CA ASN A 545 -3.57 7.39 26.72
C ASN A 545 -2.29 6.56 26.87
N ALA A 546 -1.33 6.73 25.96
CA ALA A 546 0.07 6.51 26.33
C ALA A 546 0.42 7.61 27.37
N PRO A 547 0.80 7.28 28.62
CA PRO A 547 1.26 8.30 29.54
C PRO A 547 2.54 8.90 28.97
N ILE A 548 2.49 10.18 28.60
CA ILE A 548 3.70 10.97 28.35
C ILE A 548 4.35 11.16 29.72
N GLY A 549 5.22 10.22 30.07
CA GLY A 549 6.14 10.37 31.18
C GLY A 549 7.07 11.54 30.88
N ASN A 550 6.68 12.73 31.33
CA ASN A 550 7.62 13.82 31.52
C ASN A 550 8.82 13.26 32.29
N GLN A 551 10.04 13.65 31.88
CA GLN A 551 11.24 13.36 32.65
C GLN A 551 11.24 14.23 33.92
N THR A 552 10.40 13.85 34.88
CA THR A 552 10.61 14.22 36.28
C THR A 552 11.99 13.69 36.63
N GLN A 553 12.93 14.60 36.86
CA GLN A 553 14.19 14.21 37.49
C GLN A 553 13.84 13.61 38.85
N LEU A 554 13.91 12.29 38.94
CA LEU A 554 14.02 11.61 40.21
C LEU A 554 15.33 12.08 40.83
N GLN A 555 15.22 13.12 41.67
CA GLN A 555 16.27 13.51 42.60
C GLN A 555 16.71 12.23 43.30
N GLN A 556 18.00 11.93 43.24
CA GLN A 556 18.55 10.77 43.91
C GLN A 556 18.15 10.87 45.39
N PRO A 557 17.43 9.90 45.97
CA PRO A 557 17.24 9.90 47.41
C PRO A 557 18.64 9.80 48.02
N THR A 558 19.02 10.81 48.81
CA THR A 558 20.36 10.90 49.39
C THR A 558 20.56 9.82 50.44
N VAL A 559 20.86 8.60 49.99
CA VAL A 559 21.27 7.49 50.84
C VAL A 559 22.57 7.91 51.50
N LYS A 560 22.48 8.24 52.79
CA LYS A 560 23.67 8.42 53.64
C LYS A 560 24.46 7.11 53.59
N GLN A 561 25.58 7.12 52.89
CA GLN A 561 26.57 6.05 53.00
C GLN A 561 27.12 6.06 54.42
N VAL A 562 26.62 5.14 55.27
CA VAL A 562 27.22 4.87 56.58
C VAL A 562 28.45 4.01 56.33
N ALA A 563 29.55 4.68 55.96
CA ALA A 563 30.83 4.04 55.76
C ALA A 563 31.42 3.63 57.13
N PHE A 564 31.46 2.32 57.39
CA PHE A 564 32.36 1.77 58.39
C PHE A 564 33.78 1.77 57.81
N ALA A 565 34.60 2.72 58.26
CA ALA A 565 36.04 2.70 58.07
C ALA A 565 36.70 2.43 59.42
N VAL A 566 37.73 1.57 59.42
CA VAL A 566 38.66 1.43 60.54
C VAL A 566 39.78 2.47 60.33
N GLU A 567 40.18 3.14 61.40
CA GLU A 567 41.21 4.19 61.38
C GLU A 567 42.62 3.60 61.25
N ASP A 568 43.47 4.20 60.41
CA ASP A 568 44.86 4.58 60.74
C ASP A 568 45.50 5.42 59.60
N PRO A 569 46.60 6.20 59.80
CA PRO A 569 46.47 7.64 59.60
C PRO A 569 47.26 8.32 58.45
N ILE A 570 46.60 9.32 57.85
CA ILE A 570 47.06 10.70 57.56
C ILE A 570 48.50 10.92 57.00
N LEU A 571 48.61 11.38 55.74
CA LEU A 571 49.06 12.74 55.36
C LEU A 571 48.95 12.99 53.82
N PRO A 572 48.76 14.23 53.31
CA PRO A 572 48.27 14.45 51.92
C PRO A 572 49.19 15.30 51.01
N LEU A 573 48.97 15.24 49.69
CA LEU A 573 49.47 16.28 48.76
C LEU A 573 48.61 16.49 47.49
N LYS A 574 47.96 17.66 47.46
CA LYS A 574 47.58 18.54 46.33
C LYS A 574 47.30 17.95 44.92
N ALA A 575 46.09 18.24 44.42
CA ALA A 575 45.84 18.43 42.98
C ALA A 575 46.46 19.74 42.45
N PRO A 576 46.57 19.92 41.13
CA PRO A 576 45.67 20.90 40.50
C PRO A 576 45.03 20.40 39.18
N GLN A 577 44.25 21.30 38.55
CA GLN A 577 43.34 21.03 37.43
C GLN A 577 43.96 21.37 36.05
N SER A 578 43.40 20.80 34.97
CA SER A 578 43.40 21.33 33.57
C SER A 578 44.78 21.49 32.88
N THR A 579 44.93 21.36 31.54
CA THR A 579 44.20 22.12 30.51
C THR A 579 44.29 21.48 29.12
N ARG A 580 43.27 21.75 28.30
CA ARG A 580 43.17 21.55 26.84
C ARG A 580 44.37 22.09 26.05
N ILE A 581 44.99 21.27 25.20
CA ILE A 581 45.90 21.72 24.11
C ILE A 581 45.53 21.01 22.79
N GLN A 582 45.73 21.70 21.67
CA GLN A 582 45.60 21.18 20.30
C GLN A 582 46.97 21.14 19.62
N THR A 583 47.27 20.06 18.90
CA THR A 583 48.32 19.95 17.86
C THR A 583 47.92 18.77 16.97
N LEU A 584 47.75 18.91 15.64
CA LEU A 584 48.72 19.19 14.57
C LEU A 584 49.64 17.99 14.26
N ALA A 585 49.88 17.75 12.97
CA ALA A 585 50.52 16.56 12.43
C ALA A 585 51.88 16.88 11.79
N MET A 586 52.76 15.87 11.65
CA MET A 586 53.55 15.66 10.43
C MET A 586 54.25 14.28 10.36
N ASN A 587 54.74 13.97 9.15
CA ASN A 587 55.44 12.74 8.71
C ASN A 587 56.80 12.53 9.46
N GLN A 588 57.51 11.39 9.39
CA GLN A 588 58.28 10.88 8.23
C GLN A 588 58.84 9.44 8.41
N SER A 589 59.23 8.80 7.29
CA SER A 589 60.17 7.65 7.03
C SER A 589 60.81 6.88 8.21
N GLY A 590 60.97 5.54 8.20
CA GLY A 590 61.58 4.64 7.17
C GLY A 590 62.88 4.00 7.74
N PRO A 591 63.59 3.00 7.14
CA PRO A 591 63.39 2.29 5.86
C PRO A 591 63.50 0.72 5.93
N PHE A 592 63.60 0.08 4.75
CA PHE A 592 63.73 -1.35 4.38
C PHE A 592 64.69 -2.29 5.16
N SER A 593 64.41 -3.62 5.13
CA SER A 593 65.31 -4.63 4.47
C SER A 593 64.86 -6.13 4.44
N ILE A 594 65.06 -6.77 3.26
CA ILE A 594 65.66 -8.12 3.01
C ILE A 594 64.90 -9.44 3.38
N GLN A 595 64.56 -10.21 2.33
CA GLN A 595 64.44 -11.70 2.26
C GLN A 595 65.82 -12.30 1.82
N PRO A 596 66.15 -13.64 1.74
CA PRO A 596 65.28 -14.82 1.44
C PRO A 596 65.77 -16.20 1.99
N LYS A 597 65.47 -17.32 1.27
CA LYS A 597 66.08 -18.70 1.30
C LYS A 597 65.61 -19.65 2.43
N LYS A 598 65.56 -21.00 2.29
CA LYS A 598 65.62 -22.01 1.18
C LYS A 598 65.24 -23.42 1.76
N THR A 599 64.99 -24.57 1.11
CA THR A 599 64.70 -25.06 -0.28
C THR A 599 63.96 -26.42 -0.18
N VAL A 600 63.52 -27.00 -1.32
CA VAL A 600 63.44 -28.47 -1.62
C VAL A 600 62.28 -29.26 -0.97
N SER A 601 61.76 -30.38 -1.53
CA SER A 601 61.39 -30.83 -2.91
C SER A 601 61.12 -32.37 -2.87
N THR A 602 60.65 -32.96 -3.99
CA THR A 602 60.55 -34.41 -4.29
C THR A 602 59.41 -35.19 -3.57
N ASN A 603 58.77 -36.23 -4.13
CA ASN A 603 58.83 -36.73 -5.53
C ASN A 603 57.53 -37.41 -6.00
N ASP A 604 57.57 -37.84 -7.26
CA ASP A 604 56.54 -38.45 -8.11
C ASP A 604 55.78 -39.68 -7.56
N ASN A 605 54.59 -39.93 -8.12
CA ASN A 605 54.46 -41.08 -9.01
C ASN A 605 53.28 -40.98 -10.00
N GLN A 606 53.43 -41.61 -11.17
CA GLN A 606 52.42 -41.66 -12.24
C GLN A 606 51.67 -43.01 -12.24
N THR A 607 50.45 -43.01 -12.76
CA THR A 607 49.98 -44.12 -13.63
C THR A 607 48.86 -43.62 -14.55
N ILE A 608 48.71 -44.23 -15.72
CA ILE A 608 47.78 -43.86 -16.80
C ILE A 608 47.09 -45.14 -17.24
N ASP A 609 45.76 -45.13 -17.47
CA ASP A 609 45.21 -45.76 -18.67
C ASP A 609 43.80 -45.29 -19.07
N SER A 610 43.39 -45.76 -20.24
CA SER A 610 42.27 -45.44 -21.14
C SER A 610 41.14 -46.50 -21.04
N GLU A 611 39.97 -46.46 -21.70
CA GLU A 611 39.20 -45.44 -22.43
C GLU A 611 37.67 -45.80 -22.40
N GLU A 612 36.82 -45.02 -23.08
CA GLU A 612 35.37 -45.26 -23.35
C GLU A 612 34.37 -45.38 -22.15
N GLY A 613 33.09 -44.97 -22.26
CA GLY A 613 32.46 -44.19 -23.33
C GLY A 613 30.91 -44.19 -23.30
N ARG A 614 30.27 -43.24 -22.59
CA ARG A 614 28.92 -42.67 -22.92
C ARG A 614 28.49 -41.55 -21.95
N ALA A 615 27.87 -40.49 -22.48
CA ALA A 615 27.62 -39.25 -21.74
C ALA A 615 26.34 -39.25 -20.88
N LYS A 616 26.39 -38.56 -19.74
CA LYS A 616 25.24 -38.05 -18.96
C LYS A 616 25.55 -36.65 -18.42
N LEU A 617 24.50 -35.88 -18.12
CA LEU A 617 24.57 -34.44 -17.85
C LEU A 617 25.40 -34.11 -16.58
N PRO A 618 26.10 -32.95 -16.53
CA PRO A 618 27.10 -32.67 -15.50
C PRO A 618 26.51 -32.43 -14.10
N SER A 619 26.76 -33.38 -13.20
CA SER A 619 26.45 -33.26 -11.78
C SER A 619 27.48 -32.40 -11.03
N ARG A 620 27.17 -31.13 -10.76
CA ARG A 620 28.06 -30.22 -10.01
C ARG A 620 28.09 -30.54 -8.51
N LYS A 621 29.05 -31.34 -8.06
CA LYS A 621 29.38 -31.57 -6.64
C LYS A 621 30.60 -30.76 -6.19
N LYS A 622 30.73 -30.62 -4.87
CA LYS A 622 31.70 -29.78 -4.13
C LYS A 622 33.16 -30.21 -4.37
N ASN A 623 34.06 -29.23 -4.48
CA ASN A 623 34.96 -28.79 -3.39
C ASN A 623 34.85 -27.23 -3.34
N SER A 624 34.98 -26.46 -2.26
CA SER A 624 35.65 -26.56 -0.95
C SER A 624 37.17 -26.36 -0.96
N ASP A 625 37.58 -25.11 -1.19
CA ASP A 625 38.27 -24.29 -0.15
C ASP A 625 37.68 -22.87 -0.22
N PHE A 626 37.20 -22.25 0.87
CA PHE A 626 37.82 -21.76 2.12
C PHE A 626 38.45 -20.36 1.98
N PHE A 627 38.20 -19.51 2.99
CA PHE A 627 38.54 -18.08 3.07
C PHE A 627 37.92 -17.12 2.03
N GLY A 628 36.70 -17.43 1.56
CA GLY A 628 35.81 -16.44 0.98
C GLY A 628 35.30 -15.44 2.03
N ARG A 629 35.54 -14.13 1.81
CA ARG A 629 35.05 -13.01 2.63
C ARG A 629 33.52 -13.07 2.72
N ARG A 630 32.95 -13.15 3.93
CA ARG A 630 31.48 -13.23 4.10
C ARG A 630 30.83 -11.89 3.75
N ASP A 631 30.01 -11.85 2.70
CA ASP A 631 29.29 -10.64 2.29
C ASP A 631 28.36 -10.13 3.40
N ALA A 632 28.66 -8.94 3.93
CA ALA A 632 27.86 -8.28 4.96
C ALA A 632 26.54 -7.67 4.42
N ASN A 633 26.19 -7.93 3.16
CA ASN A 633 25.21 -7.15 2.40
C ASN A 633 24.09 -8.00 1.76
N LYS A 634 23.82 -9.20 2.29
CA LYS A 634 22.63 -9.97 1.92
C LYS A 634 21.41 -9.34 2.63
N PRO A 635 20.39 -8.84 1.91
CA PRO A 635 19.26 -8.18 2.54
C PRO A 635 18.51 -9.13 3.48
N LEU A 636 18.10 -8.60 4.64
CA LEU A 636 17.26 -9.30 5.61
C LEU A 636 15.94 -9.74 4.95
N GLU A 637 15.40 -10.88 5.36
CA GLU A 637 14.08 -11.28 4.91
C GLU A 637 13.01 -10.33 5.49
N PRO A 638 12.06 -9.85 4.66
CA PRO A 638 11.12 -8.81 5.07
C PRO A 638 10.19 -9.32 6.17
N VAL A 639 9.93 -8.44 7.14
CA VAL A 639 9.13 -8.77 8.33
C VAL A 639 7.70 -9.12 7.90
N MET A 640 7.19 -10.28 8.33
CA MET A 640 5.85 -10.76 7.99
C MET A 640 4.88 -10.41 9.14
N VAL A 641 3.84 -9.63 8.84
CA VAL A 641 2.90 -9.06 9.83
C VAL A 641 1.47 -9.46 9.51
N ILE A 642 0.77 -10.01 10.49
CA ILE A 642 -0.66 -10.33 10.43
C ILE A 642 -1.35 -9.54 11.55
N ALA A 643 -2.46 -8.87 11.25
CA ALA A 643 -3.33 -8.19 12.22
C ALA A 643 -4.73 -7.98 11.61
N ASP A 644 -5.74 -7.62 12.41
CA ASP A 644 -7.06 -7.22 11.88
C ASP A 644 -7.03 -5.81 11.26
N PHE A 645 -6.26 -4.90 11.87
CA PHE A 645 -6.09 -3.52 11.45
C PHE A 645 -4.61 -3.11 11.51
N MET A 646 -4.16 -2.32 10.53
CA MET A 646 -2.78 -1.82 10.43
C MET A 646 -2.78 -0.35 10.00
N THR A 647 -1.97 0.48 10.65
CA THR A 647 -1.63 1.84 10.18
C THR A 647 -0.12 1.91 9.94
N LEU A 648 0.27 2.42 8.78
CA LEU A 648 1.66 2.70 8.42
C LEU A 648 1.87 4.21 8.27
N ARG A 649 3.02 4.69 8.73
CA ARG A 649 3.51 6.02 8.43
C ARG A 649 4.72 5.92 7.53
N VAL A 650 4.65 6.56 6.36
CA VAL A 650 5.71 6.55 5.36
C VAL A 650 6.32 7.94 5.26
N GLN A 651 7.64 8.02 5.28
CA GLN A 651 8.40 9.26 5.11
C GLN A 651 9.44 9.08 4.00
N LYS A 652 9.88 10.17 3.39
CA LYS A 652 11.02 10.15 2.46
C LYS A 652 12.32 10.33 3.24
N ASN A 653 13.31 9.52 2.92
CA ASN A 653 14.67 9.67 3.46
C ASN A 653 15.46 10.73 2.68
N ALA A 654 16.73 10.93 3.05
CA ALA A 654 17.65 11.87 2.41
C ALA A 654 18.00 11.53 0.93
N LEU A 655 17.52 10.39 0.41
CA LEU A 655 17.67 9.93 -0.98
C LEU A 655 16.31 9.92 -1.73
N GLU A 656 15.33 10.70 -1.24
CA GLU A 656 13.90 10.73 -1.66
C GLU A 656 13.13 9.40 -1.59
N LYS A 657 13.74 8.30 -1.14
CA LYS A 657 13.10 6.98 -1.06
C LYS A 657 12.13 6.88 0.10
N ALA A 658 11.02 6.19 -0.14
CA ALA A 658 9.97 5.96 0.85
C ALA A 658 10.37 4.88 1.87
N GLU A 659 10.37 5.23 3.15
CA GLU A 659 10.67 4.36 4.28
C GLU A 659 9.51 4.31 5.28
N VAL A 660 9.32 3.17 5.94
CA VAL A 660 8.34 3.03 7.02
C VAL A 660 8.90 3.61 8.32
N ALA A 661 8.40 4.78 8.73
CA ALA A 661 8.79 5.45 9.96
C ALA A 661 8.05 4.92 11.20
N GLU A 662 6.80 4.47 11.02
CA GLU A 662 5.94 4.01 12.12
C GLU A 662 4.97 2.93 11.65
N VAL A 663 4.72 1.93 12.51
CA VAL A 663 3.76 0.85 12.31
C VAL A 663 2.90 0.73 13.56
N TRP A 664 1.58 0.79 13.40
CA TRP A 664 0.60 0.41 14.42
C TRP A 664 -0.23 -0.76 13.92
N THR A 665 -0.53 -1.72 14.79
CA THR A 665 -1.44 -2.84 14.49
C THR A 665 -2.35 -3.14 15.67
N LYS A 666 -3.55 -3.67 15.37
CA LYS A 666 -4.58 -3.99 16.35
C LYS A 666 -5.39 -5.21 15.91
N GLY A 667 -5.67 -6.09 16.87
CA GLY A 667 -6.41 -7.34 16.68
C GLY A 667 -5.54 -8.45 16.10
N ASN A 668 -5.53 -9.62 16.75
CA ASN A 668 -4.86 -10.85 16.32
C ASN A 668 -3.45 -10.64 15.74
N VAL A 669 -2.61 -9.89 16.48
CA VAL A 669 -1.28 -9.49 15.98
C VAL A 669 -0.33 -10.68 16.07
N SER A 670 0.29 -11.01 14.93
CA SER A 670 1.39 -11.96 14.83
C SER A 670 2.44 -11.42 13.87
N VAL A 671 3.68 -11.27 14.35
CA VAL A 671 4.83 -10.81 13.55
C VAL A 671 5.92 -11.84 13.55
N GLN A 672 6.41 -12.21 12.36
CA GLN A 672 7.46 -13.21 12.17
C GLN A 672 8.60 -12.65 11.31
N GLN A 673 9.83 -12.84 11.75
CA GLN A 673 11.04 -12.53 10.98
C GLN A 673 11.98 -13.74 10.95
N LEU A 674 12.31 -14.20 9.76
CA LEU A 674 13.18 -15.35 9.51
C LEU A 674 14.65 -14.93 9.51
N HIS A 675 15.48 -15.66 10.25
CA HIS A 675 16.91 -15.39 10.40
C HIS A 675 17.81 -16.37 9.62
N GLY A 676 17.31 -16.85 8.47
CA GLY A 676 17.97 -17.87 7.64
C GLY A 676 17.56 -19.29 8.01
N ALA A 677 17.99 -20.26 7.19
CA ALA A 677 17.37 -21.58 7.08
C ALA A 677 17.50 -22.54 8.30
N GLN A 678 18.16 -22.15 9.39
CA GLN A 678 18.31 -22.97 10.60
C GLN A 678 18.13 -22.21 11.94
N GLU A 679 17.95 -20.88 11.92
CA GLU A 679 17.63 -20.13 13.15
C GLU A 679 16.11 -20.15 13.40
N LYS A 680 15.67 -20.33 14.67
CA LYS A 680 14.26 -20.11 15.03
C LYS A 680 13.89 -18.65 14.71
N PRO A 681 12.76 -18.38 14.01
CA PRO A 681 12.34 -17.02 13.71
C PRO A 681 12.08 -16.21 14.99
N LEU A 682 12.29 -14.90 14.91
CA LEU A 682 11.68 -13.97 15.85
C LEU A 682 10.16 -14.04 15.64
N HIS A 683 9.39 -14.34 16.69
CA HIS A 683 7.93 -14.39 16.66
C HIS A 683 7.35 -13.58 17.82
N ILE A 684 6.62 -12.51 17.48
CA ILE A 684 5.91 -11.64 18.42
C ILE A 684 4.41 -11.87 18.24
N THR A 685 3.66 -12.01 19.34
CA THR A 685 2.19 -12.13 19.32
C THR A 685 1.54 -11.24 20.37
N GLY A 686 0.37 -10.65 20.05
CA GLY A 686 -0.38 -9.82 20.99
C GLY A 686 -1.72 -9.31 20.47
N ASN A 687 -2.34 -8.39 21.21
CA ASN A 687 -3.57 -7.70 20.82
C ASN A 687 -3.29 -6.39 20.08
N GLN A 688 -2.15 -5.73 20.36
CA GLN A 688 -1.64 -4.58 19.62
C GLN A 688 -0.11 -4.62 19.56
N LEU A 689 0.45 -3.96 18.53
CA LEU A 689 1.89 -3.73 18.40
C LEU A 689 2.12 -2.36 17.77
N HIS A 690 3.01 -1.59 18.38
CA HIS A 690 3.54 -0.32 17.88
C HIS A 690 5.04 -0.49 17.63
N ILE A 691 5.50 -0.09 16.44
CA ILE A 691 6.92 0.03 16.11
C ILE A 691 7.15 1.47 15.64
N ARG A 692 8.14 2.14 16.23
CA ARG A 692 8.56 3.48 15.82
C ARG A 692 10.06 3.48 15.51
N ASN A 693 10.39 3.80 14.26
CA ASN A 693 11.75 3.98 13.79
C ASN A 693 12.13 5.46 13.94
N LYS A 694 13.37 5.73 14.37
CA LYS A 694 13.91 7.08 14.63
C LYS A 694 15.30 7.26 13.98
N GLY A 695 15.50 6.63 12.82
CA GLY A 695 16.80 6.50 12.15
C GLY A 695 17.31 5.06 12.16
N ASN A 696 18.49 4.84 11.59
CA ASN A 696 18.95 3.51 11.15
C ASN A 696 18.94 2.42 12.24
N ASN A 697 19.29 2.76 13.49
CA ASN A 697 19.38 1.81 14.60
C ASN A 697 18.48 2.15 15.82
N ASP A 698 17.83 3.31 15.86
CA ASP A 698 16.88 3.63 16.95
C ASP A 698 15.47 3.16 16.58
N GLN A 699 15.05 2.08 17.24
CA GLN A 699 13.75 1.47 17.08
C GLN A 699 13.17 1.18 18.47
N VAL A 700 11.95 1.68 18.68
CA VAL A 700 11.13 1.34 19.85
C VAL A 700 10.02 0.40 19.40
N VAL A 701 9.90 -0.74 20.07
CA VAL A 701 8.84 -1.72 19.87
C VAL A 701 8.02 -1.80 21.16
N HIS A 702 6.71 -1.69 21.06
CA HIS A 702 5.78 -1.85 22.20
C HIS A 702 4.69 -2.85 21.82
N VAL A 703 4.58 -3.93 22.59
CA VAL A 703 3.62 -5.03 22.38
C VAL A 703 2.65 -5.06 23.54
N ILE A 704 1.34 -5.02 23.24
CA ILE A 704 0.27 -5.09 24.25
C ILE A 704 -0.52 -6.36 24.00
N GLY A 705 -0.80 -7.13 25.05
CA GLY A 705 -1.59 -8.36 24.93
C GLY A 705 -2.14 -8.85 26.26
N ARG A 706 -2.80 -10.02 26.23
CA ARG A 706 -3.25 -10.75 27.43
C ARG A 706 -3.01 -12.25 27.30
N PRO A 707 -1.75 -12.72 27.30
CA PRO A 707 -0.51 -11.93 27.35
C PRO A 707 -0.02 -11.50 25.95
N ALA A 708 0.87 -10.51 25.89
CA ALA A 708 1.82 -10.39 24.79
C ALA A 708 2.95 -11.42 24.97
N LYS A 709 3.51 -11.91 23.86
CA LYS A 709 4.66 -12.84 23.86
C LYS A 709 5.70 -12.43 22.84
N ILE A 710 6.98 -12.56 23.19
CA ILE A 710 8.13 -12.37 22.30
C ILE A 710 9.02 -13.60 22.42
N ASN A 711 9.20 -14.31 21.30
CA ASN A 711 10.05 -15.49 21.18
C ASN A 711 11.19 -15.20 20.21
N GLU A 712 12.44 -15.35 20.64
CA GLU A 712 13.62 -15.16 19.77
C GLU A 712 14.73 -16.14 20.14
N ARG A 713 15.23 -16.94 19.19
CA ARG A 713 16.45 -17.78 19.34
C ARG A 713 16.45 -18.75 20.56
N GLY A 714 15.30 -19.01 21.17
CA GLY A 714 15.14 -19.87 22.35
C GLY A 714 14.86 -19.11 23.66
N PHE A 715 15.01 -17.79 23.67
CA PHE A 715 14.49 -16.89 24.68
C PHE A 715 12.98 -16.66 24.47
N GLN A 716 12.22 -16.60 25.55
CA GLN A 716 10.78 -16.30 25.54
C GLN A 716 10.42 -15.37 26.70
N MET A 717 9.71 -14.30 26.39
CA MET A 717 9.24 -13.28 27.32
C MET A 717 7.72 -13.10 27.16
N GLU A 718 6.99 -13.08 28.27
CA GLU A 718 5.55 -12.83 28.30
C GLU A 718 5.17 -11.78 29.34
N GLY A 719 4.12 -11.01 29.06
CA GLY A 719 3.54 -10.03 29.98
C GLY A 719 2.40 -9.25 29.32
N ASP A 720 1.70 -8.37 30.05
CA ASP A 720 0.54 -7.66 29.49
C ASP A 720 0.97 -6.44 28.62
N ASN A 721 2.08 -5.75 28.96
CA ASN A 721 2.72 -4.73 28.11
C ASN A 721 4.24 -4.94 28.11
N ILE A 722 4.85 -5.01 26.91
CA ILE A 722 6.28 -5.27 26.70
C ILE A 722 6.89 -4.16 25.84
N PHE A 723 7.93 -3.49 26.32
CA PHE A 723 8.69 -2.48 25.58
C PHE A 723 10.10 -2.98 25.26
N LEU A 724 10.57 -2.78 24.04
CA LEU A 724 11.96 -2.99 23.62
C LEU A 724 12.51 -1.70 22.99
N TYR A 725 13.58 -1.18 23.57
CA TYR A 725 14.32 0.00 23.11
C TYR A 725 15.66 -0.45 22.52
N ARG A 726 15.72 -0.66 21.20
CA ARG A 726 16.90 -1.28 20.56
C ARG A 726 18.19 -0.49 20.79
N LEU A 727 18.21 0.81 20.54
CA LEU A 727 19.42 1.63 20.71
C LEU A 727 19.91 1.67 22.16
N ALA A 728 19.00 1.69 23.13
CA ALA A 728 19.34 1.64 24.56
C ALA A 728 19.66 0.21 25.06
N ASN A 729 19.52 -0.80 24.20
CA ASN A 729 19.61 -2.22 24.52
C ASN A 729 18.74 -2.65 25.72
N ARG A 730 17.58 -2.00 25.89
CA ARG A 730 16.73 -2.14 27.09
C ARG A 730 15.37 -2.76 26.77
N ALA A 731 14.94 -3.69 27.60
CA ALA A 731 13.61 -4.27 27.63
C ALA A 731 12.91 -3.96 28.95
N GLU A 732 11.60 -3.76 28.91
CA GLU A 732 10.74 -3.54 30.08
C GLU A 732 9.45 -4.35 29.92
N VAL A 733 8.95 -4.94 31.00
CA VAL A 733 7.63 -5.58 31.05
C VAL A 733 6.85 -5.02 32.22
N GLN A 734 5.71 -4.39 31.94
CA GLN A 734 4.86 -3.76 32.95
C GLN A 734 3.69 -4.67 33.32
N GLY A 735 3.51 -4.88 34.62
CA GLY A 735 2.62 -5.88 35.19
C GLY A 735 3.27 -7.26 35.33
N LYS A 736 2.44 -8.24 35.63
CA LYS A 736 2.84 -9.67 35.73
C LYS A 736 3.49 -10.16 34.43
N GLY A 737 4.40 -11.12 34.56
CA GLY A 737 5.05 -11.73 33.40
C GLY A 737 5.86 -12.98 33.71
N LEU A 738 6.42 -13.54 32.64
CA LEU A 738 7.22 -14.76 32.61
C LEU A 738 8.46 -14.53 31.72
N LEU A 739 9.61 -14.99 32.20
CA LEU A 739 10.84 -15.11 31.43
C LEU A 739 11.30 -16.57 31.40
N LEU A 740 11.59 -17.06 30.20
CA LEU A 740 12.25 -18.34 29.96
C LEU A 740 13.58 -18.07 29.23
N LEU A 741 14.69 -18.23 29.95
CA LEU A 741 16.04 -17.99 29.42
C LEU A 741 16.85 -19.31 29.42
N PRO A 742 17.27 -19.83 28.26
CA PRO A 742 18.17 -20.99 28.20
C PRO A 742 19.60 -20.58 28.57
N VAL A 743 20.08 -21.03 29.73
CA VAL A 743 21.39 -20.67 30.30
C VAL A 743 22.35 -21.86 30.30
N ARG A 744 23.65 -21.58 30.16
CA ARG A 744 24.71 -22.59 30.32
C ARG A 744 25.14 -22.70 31.78
N GLY A 745 25.24 -23.92 32.30
CA GLY A 745 25.97 -24.21 33.54
C GLY A 745 25.19 -24.09 34.85
N GLY A 746 23.85 -24.15 34.84
CA GLY A 746 22.98 -24.01 36.04
C GLY A 746 23.13 -25.06 37.17
N ARG A 747 24.23 -25.82 37.24
CA ARG A 747 24.52 -26.86 38.25
C ARG A 747 24.68 -26.33 39.68
N ARG A 748 24.92 -25.02 39.87
CA ARG A 748 25.20 -24.36 41.16
C ARG A 748 24.09 -23.39 41.59
N SER A 749 22.84 -23.86 41.58
CA SER A 749 21.68 -23.05 41.98
C SER A 749 21.85 -22.42 43.37
N ALA A 750 21.04 -21.41 43.71
CA ALA A 750 20.97 -20.89 45.10
C ALA A 750 20.59 -21.98 46.12
N ALA A 751 19.87 -23.01 45.68
CA ALA A 751 19.62 -24.21 46.47
C ALA A 751 20.83 -25.16 46.56
N GLY A 752 21.80 -25.06 45.66
CA GLY A 752 23.12 -25.71 45.76
C GLY A 752 23.91 -25.28 47.00
N LEU A 753 23.77 -24.01 47.41
CA LEU A 753 24.32 -23.51 48.69
C LEU A 753 23.75 -24.29 49.87
N LEU A 754 22.44 -24.50 49.86
CA LEU A 754 21.77 -25.27 50.91
C LEU A 754 22.10 -26.76 50.78
N SER A 755 22.20 -27.28 49.54
CA SER A 755 22.39 -28.71 49.29
C SER A 755 23.72 -29.23 49.84
N GLY A 756 24.80 -28.46 49.74
CA GLY A 756 26.15 -28.97 49.99
C GLY A 756 26.48 -30.14 49.06
N ALA A 757 25.97 -30.08 47.83
CA ALA A 757 26.16 -31.06 46.78
C ALA A 757 26.12 -30.35 45.41
N GLU A 758 27.13 -30.58 44.58
CA GLU A 758 26.97 -30.41 43.14
C GLU A 758 25.74 -31.22 42.70
N GLY A 759 24.86 -30.63 41.89
CA GLY A 759 23.54 -31.22 41.63
C GLY A 759 23.62 -32.63 41.04
N ILE A 760 23.45 -33.66 41.88
CA ILE A 760 23.44 -35.08 41.50
C ILE A 760 22.09 -35.47 40.84
N THR A 761 21.50 -34.53 40.10
CA THR A 761 20.37 -34.75 39.22
C THR A 761 20.89 -34.92 37.79
N GLU A 762 21.52 -36.07 37.54
CA GLU A 762 21.35 -36.77 36.25
C GLU A 762 19.89 -37.24 36.14
N GLY A 763 18.97 -36.27 36.14
CA GLY A 763 17.55 -36.50 35.99
C GLY A 763 17.31 -37.00 34.58
N GLN A 764 16.92 -38.27 34.45
CA GLN A 764 16.30 -38.78 33.24
C GLN A 764 14.97 -38.05 33.01
N SER A 765 15.02 -36.88 32.36
CA SER A 765 13.81 -36.22 31.87
C SER A 765 13.07 -37.20 30.95
N LYS A 766 11.90 -37.68 31.40
CA LYS A 766 10.99 -38.55 30.62
C LYS A 766 10.31 -37.77 29.48
N ALA A 767 11.12 -37.16 28.61
CA ALA A 767 10.75 -36.42 27.42
C ALA A 767 11.95 -36.21 26.46
N LYS A 768 12.91 -37.15 26.37
CA LYS A 768 13.96 -37.13 25.32
C LYS A 768 13.64 -38.10 24.20
N SER A 769 13.43 -37.56 23.00
CA SER A 769 13.49 -38.33 21.75
C SER A 769 14.95 -38.75 21.49
N PRO A 770 15.22 -40.01 21.09
CA PRO A 770 16.59 -40.52 21.03
C PRO A 770 17.30 -40.14 19.72
N LEU A 771 18.06 -39.05 19.69
CA LEU A 771 19.06 -38.76 18.64
C LEU A 771 20.01 -37.58 19.00
N SER A 772 21.09 -37.86 19.75
CA SER A 772 22.41 -37.18 19.72
C SER A 772 23.24 -37.56 20.94
N GLY A 773 24.56 -37.75 20.76
CA GLY A 773 25.48 -38.14 21.83
C GLY A 773 26.55 -37.10 22.13
N SER A 774 26.42 -36.40 23.25
CA SER A 774 27.51 -35.77 23.99
C SER A 774 27.05 -35.52 25.44
N ALA A 775 27.81 -36.01 26.42
CA ALA A 775 27.31 -36.16 27.80
C ALA A 775 27.57 -34.96 28.74
N ASP A 776 27.97 -33.80 28.21
CA ASP A 776 28.42 -32.65 29.02
C ASP A 776 27.78 -31.31 28.61
N GLN A 777 26.55 -31.34 28.08
CA GLN A 777 25.74 -30.14 27.86
C GLN A 777 24.30 -30.35 28.36
N SER A 778 24.12 -30.27 29.68
CA SER A 778 22.79 -30.08 30.28
C SER A 778 22.37 -28.61 30.14
N ASP A 779 21.64 -28.30 29.07
CA ASP A 779 20.93 -27.04 28.96
C ASP A 779 19.87 -26.94 30.05
N HIS A 780 19.90 -25.85 30.83
CA HIS A 780 18.86 -25.55 31.81
C HIS A 780 18.09 -24.31 31.36
N VAL A 781 16.75 -24.36 31.47
CA VAL A 781 15.89 -23.19 31.27
C VAL A 781 15.69 -22.54 32.62
N LEU A 782 16.09 -21.28 32.75
CA LEU A 782 15.80 -20.44 33.89
C LEU A 782 14.39 -19.87 33.71
N GLU A 783 13.47 -20.29 34.57
CA GLU A 783 12.06 -19.87 34.59
C GLU A 783 11.84 -18.87 35.73
N ILE A 784 11.46 -17.63 35.41
CA ILE A 784 11.20 -16.56 36.39
C ILE A 784 9.82 -15.95 36.13
N HIS A 785 8.98 -15.91 37.16
CA HIS A 785 7.67 -15.24 37.18
C HIS A 785 7.71 -14.04 38.12
N TRP A 786 6.97 -12.98 37.79
CA TRP A 786 6.80 -11.79 38.64
C TRP A 786 5.36 -11.24 38.52
N GLU A 787 4.97 -10.37 39.45
CA GLU A 787 3.62 -9.78 39.50
C GLU A 787 3.60 -8.26 39.22
N LYS A 788 4.70 -7.52 39.37
CA LYS A 788 4.73 -6.04 39.19
C LYS A 788 5.45 -5.58 37.92
N GLU A 789 6.74 -5.91 37.76
CA GLU A 789 7.58 -5.32 36.70
C GLU A 789 8.84 -6.16 36.44
N MET A 790 9.39 -6.09 35.23
CA MET A 790 10.74 -6.55 34.90
C MET A 790 11.47 -5.53 34.00
N ILE A 791 12.77 -5.32 34.24
CA ILE A 791 13.64 -4.43 33.46
C ILE A 791 14.94 -5.18 33.12
N PHE A 792 15.38 -5.17 31.87
CA PHE A 792 16.61 -5.84 31.41
C PHE A 792 17.40 -4.97 30.43
N ASP A 793 18.71 -4.79 30.64
CA ASP A 793 19.58 -3.93 29.79
C ASP A 793 20.55 -4.72 28.87
N GLY A 794 20.36 -6.03 28.79
CA GLY A 794 21.24 -6.98 28.11
C GLY A 794 22.26 -7.67 29.03
N LEU A 795 22.56 -7.10 30.20
CA LEU A 795 23.51 -7.66 31.17
C LEU A 795 22.83 -7.97 32.52
N THR A 796 22.04 -7.03 33.04
CA THR A 796 21.35 -7.13 34.33
C THR A 796 19.83 -7.17 34.11
N ALA A 797 19.18 -8.20 34.65
CA ALA A 797 17.73 -8.37 34.66
C ALA A 797 17.19 -8.21 36.09
N ASN A 798 16.31 -7.23 36.28
CA ASN A 798 15.66 -6.91 37.55
C ASN A 798 14.18 -7.27 37.48
N PHE A 799 13.67 -7.97 38.49
CA PHE A 799 12.29 -8.47 38.60
C PHE A 799 11.67 -8.03 39.92
N PHE A 800 10.42 -7.59 39.88
CA PHE A 800 9.74 -6.97 41.03
C PHE A 800 8.34 -7.55 41.29
N GLY A 801 8.02 -7.70 42.58
CA GLY A 801 6.70 -8.09 43.10
C GLY A 801 6.46 -9.60 43.07
N LYS A 802 6.45 -10.24 44.25
CA LYS A 802 6.25 -11.68 44.47
C LYS A 802 6.98 -12.58 43.47
N VAL A 803 8.25 -12.29 43.20
CA VAL A 803 9.06 -13.02 42.22
C VAL A 803 9.16 -14.50 42.63
N ARG A 804 9.07 -15.40 41.65
CA ARG A 804 9.21 -16.86 41.84
C ARG A 804 10.06 -17.44 40.74
N THR A 805 10.98 -18.33 41.09
CA THR A 805 11.76 -19.09 40.10
C THR A 805 11.83 -20.57 40.45
N ASN A 806 11.79 -21.40 39.41
CA ASN A 806 11.96 -22.85 39.47
C ASN A 806 13.27 -23.19 38.73
N MET A 807 14.16 -23.98 39.34
CA MET A 807 15.36 -24.50 38.66
C MET A 807 15.63 -25.95 39.06
N GLY A 808 15.03 -26.88 38.30
CA GLY A 808 14.92 -28.29 38.70
C GLY A 808 13.98 -28.45 39.90
N ASP A 809 14.33 -29.31 40.85
CA ASP A 809 13.60 -29.56 42.10
C ASP A 809 13.68 -28.42 43.14
N ASN A 810 14.21 -27.27 42.75
CA ASN A 810 14.49 -26.12 43.59
C ASN A 810 13.53 -24.97 43.29
N ARG A 811 13.02 -24.32 44.35
CA ARG A 811 12.13 -23.16 44.28
C ARG A 811 12.71 -22.01 45.10
N LEU A 812 12.58 -20.80 44.57
CA LEU A 812 12.94 -19.57 45.29
C LEU A 812 11.83 -18.53 45.12
N ARG A 813 11.60 -17.73 46.17
CA ARG A 813 10.66 -16.61 46.21
C ARG A 813 11.28 -15.40 46.92
N CYS A 814 10.88 -14.20 46.52
CA CYS A 814 11.31 -12.92 47.09
C CYS A 814 10.37 -11.78 46.60
N GLN A 815 10.53 -10.54 47.06
CA GLN A 815 9.87 -9.39 46.39
C GLN A 815 10.72 -8.80 45.27
N GLU A 816 12.05 -8.81 45.38
CA GLU A 816 12.96 -8.42 44.31
C GLU A 816 13.97 -9.52 43.98
N MET A 817 14.26 -9.66 42.69
CA MET A 817 15.34 -10.49 42.17
C MET A 817 16.14 -9.70 41.12
N GLU A 818 17.46 -9.79 41.21
CA GLU A 818 18.42 -9.17 40.32
C GLU A 818 19.36 -10.27 39.81
N VAL A 819 19.52 -10.36 38.48
CA VAL A 819 20.31 -11.42 37.82
C VAL A 819 21.29 -10.76 36.86
N ILE A 820 22.59 -10.94 37.12
CA ILE A 820 23.66 -10.39 36.29
C ILE A 820 24.27 -11.51 35.45
N LEU A 821 24.35 -11.30 34.14
CA LEU A 821 24.93 -12.23 33.16
C LEU A 821 26.44 -11.97 32.97
N SER A 822 27.19 -12.99 32.56
CA SER A 822 28.62 -12.83 32.19
C SER A 822 28.82 -12.21 30.80
N ASP A 823 27.88 -12.44 29.89
CA ASP A 823 27.93 -12.01 28.48
C ASP A 823 26.74 -11.09 28.19
N ARG A 824 26.96 -9.91 27.58
CA ARG A 824 25.86 -8.99 27.22
C ARG A 824 25.07 -9.50 26.01
N VAL A 825 23.76 -9.61 26.17
CA VAL A 825 22.81 -9.86 25.08
C VAL A 825 22.57 -8.55 24.32
N SER A 826 22.77 -8.56 23.00
CA SER A 826 22.56 -7.40 22.11
C SER A 826 21.22 -7.49 21.36
N PHE A 827 20.48 -6.38 21.31
CA PHE A 827 19.24 -6.25 20.53
C PHE A 827 19.45 -5.57 19.16
N THR A 828 20.65 -5.09 18.86
CA THR A 828 21.02 -4.38 17.61
C THR A 828 21.95 -5.19 16.72
N GLU A 829 22.93 -5.88 17.29
CA GLU A 829 23.93 -6.63 16.53
C GLU A 829 23.53 -8.10 16.35
N LYS A 830 23.85 -8.66 15.17
CA LYS A 830 23.65 -10.10 14.93
C LYS A 830 24.77 -10.90 15.63
N ASN A 831 24.59 -11.14 16.93
CA ASN A 831 25.49 -11.95 17.77
C ASN A 831 25.98 -13.19 17.01
N SER A 832 27.29 -13.25 16.78
CA SER A 832 27.89 -14.08 15.71
C SER A 832 28.26 -15.52 16.12
N LYS A 833 27.83 -15.95 17.30
CA LYS A 833 27.98 -17.34 17.81
C LYS A 833 26.76 -17.73 18.65
N GLU A 834 26.50 -19.03 18.74
CA GLU A 834 25.51 -19.66 19.62
C GLU A 834 25.98 -19.66 21.09
N GLN A 835 26.32 -18.48 21.62
CA GLN A 835 26.64 -18.28 23.02
C GLN A 835 25.38 -17.95 23.81
N LYS A 836 24.76 -19.01 24.35
CA LYS A 836 23.81 -18.91 25.46
C LYS A 836 24.52 -18.25 26.64
N PRO A 837 23.95 -17.22 27.27
CA PRO A 837 24.62 -16.51 28.35
C PRO A 837 24.82 -17.42 29.57
N LYS A 838 25.85 -17.11 30.35
CA LYS A 838 26.02 -17.59 31.72
C LYS A 838 25.41 -16.58 32.69
N VAL A 839 24.90 -17.06 33.82
CA VAL A 839 24.59 -16.23 34.98
C VAL A 839 25.85 -16.11 35.84
N HIS A 840 26.15 -14.91 36.33
CA HIS A 840 27.30 -14.61 37.17
C HIS A 840 26.86 -14.37 38.63
N PHE A 841 25.97 -13.39 38.85
CA PHE A 841 25.37 -13.12 40.17
C PHE A 841 23.86 -13.26 40.17
N ILE A 842 23.31 -13.68 41.31
CA ILE A 842 21.89 -13.62 41.65
C ILE A 842 21.75 -12.96 43.02
N THR A 843 21.01 -11.85 43.08
CA THR A 843 20.67 -11.13 44.32
C THR A 843 19.16 -11.20 44.53
N CYS A 844 18.72 -11.56 45.74
CA CYS A 844 17.31 -11.65 46.12
C CYS A 844 17.08 -10.83 47.39
N ARG A 845 16.03 -9.99 47.41
CA ARG A 845 15.74 -9.07 48.53
C ARG A 845 14.28 -9.18 48.98
N ASP A 846 14.04 -8.71 50.20
CA ASP A 846 12.76 -8.60 50.88
C ASP A 846 12.00 -9.94 50.99
N GLY A 847 12.35 -10.72 52.03
CA GLY A 847 11.66 -11.96 52.38
C GLY A 847 11.97 -13.09 51.40
N VAL A 848 13.24 -13.50 51.36
CA VAL A 848 13.74 -14.59 50.50
C VAL A 848 13.35 -15.93 51.11
N GLU A 849 12.50 -16.72 50.45
CA GLU A 849 12.24 -18.12 50.76
C GLU A 849 12.95 -19.03 49.75
N VAL A 850 13.60 -20.11 50.21
CA VAL A 850 14.21 -21.13 49.34
C VAL A 850 13.76 -22.53 49.79
N GLU A 851 13.34 -23.36 48.84
CA GLU A 851 13.03 -24.79 49.05
C GLU A 851 13.83 -25.65 48.05
N SER A 852 14.40 -26.76 48.53
CA SER A 852 15.18 -27.70 47.73
C SER A 852 14.92 -29.14 48.16
N ASN A 853 14.78 -30.04 47.18
CA ASN A 853 14.57 -31.47 47.39
C ASN A 853 15.69 -32.26 46.71
N GLU A 854 16.25 -33.24 47.42
CA GLU A 854 17.37 -34.07 46.96
C GLU A 854 16.90 -35.51 46.78
N TYR A 855 17.05 -36.05 45.58
CA TYR A 855 16.61 -37.40 45.21
C TYR A 855 17.80 -38.27 44.80
N LEU A 856 17.77 -39.55 45.17
CA LEU A 856 18.70 -40.59 44.71
C LEU A 856 17.89 -41.77 44.19
N GLU A 857 18.12 -42.19 42.93
CA GLU A 857 17.34 -43.26 42.27
C GLU A 857 15.81 -43.07 42.41
N ASN A 858 15.33 -41.84 42.21
CA ASN A 858 13.93 -41.41 42.37
C ASN A 858 13.36 -41.52 43.81
N ARG A 859 14.21 -41.75 44.82
CA ARG A 859 13.85 -41.74 46.25
C ARG A 859 14.29 -40.42 46.89
N LEU A 860 13.36 -39.68 47.50
CA LEU A 860 13.66 -38.44 48.23
C LEU A 860 14.54 -38.73 49.44
N ILE A 861 15.78 -38.23 49.47
CA ILE A 861 16.78 -38.45 50.54
C ILE A 861 17.08 -37.19 51.38
N GLY A 862 16.70 -36.01 50.90
CA GLY A 862 16.86 -34.75 51.64
C GLY A 862 15.80 -33.71 51.28
N ILE A 863 15.40 -32.91 52.26
CA ILE A 863 14.58 -31.70 52.08
C ILE A 863 15.31 -30.55 52.76
N ARG A 864 15.31 -29.38 52.14
CA ARG A 864 15.89 -28.16 52.72
C ARG A 864 14.97 -26.98 52.50
N ARG A 865 14.80 -26.16 53.54
CA ARG A 865 14.05 -24.91 53.50
C ARG A 865 14.83 -23.83 54.21
N ALA A 866 14.84 -22.62 53.69
CA ALA A 866 15.45 -21.48 54.35
C ALA A 866 14.63 -20.20 54.13
N SER A 867 14.78 -19.25 55.06
CA SER A 867 14.22 -17.90 54.96
C SER A 867 15.26 -16.87 55.39
N PHE A 868 15.42 -15.82 54.61
CA PHE A 868 16.39 -14.74 54.84
C PHE A 868 15.76 -13.38 54.52
N TRP A 869 16.34 -12.28 55.02
CA TRP A 869 15.97 -10.94 54.57
C TRP A 869 16.46 -10.67 53.15
N GLN A 870 17.74 -10.95 52.90
CA GLN A 870 18.43 -10.83 51.61
C GLN A 870 19.35 -12.03 51.40
N MET A 871 19.62 -12.39 50.15
CA MET A 871 20.60 -13.40 49.75
C MET A 871 21.32 -13.01 48.45
N ASN A 872 22.64 -13.13 48.43
CA ASN A 872 23.53 -12.88 47.29
C ASN A 872 24.22 -14.20 46.91
N VAL A 873 24.28 -14.56 45.63
CA VAL A 873 24.89 -15.83 45.15
C VAL A 873 25.79 -15.58 43.93
N ASP A 874 27.04 -16.01 44.03
CA ASP A 874 28.02 -16.07 42.94
C ASP A 874 28.01 -17.49 42.31
N GLN A 875 27.66 -17.57 41.02
CA GLN A 875 27.61 -18.85 40.29
C GLN A 875 29.00 -19.39 39.92
N GLU A 876 29.99 -18.51 39.78
CA GLU A 876 31.33 -18.81 39.28
C GLU A 876 32.26 -19.31 40.40
N THR A 877 32.28 -18.63 41.55
CA THR A 877 33.03 -19.11 42.73
C THR A 877 32.23 -20.11 43.58
N GLY A 878 30.89 -20.07 43.49
CA GLY A 878 30.01 -20.81 44.39
C GLY A 878 29.96 -20.24 45.81
N ASN A 879 30.42 -19.00 46.03
CA ASN A 879 30.18 -18.24 47.25
C ASN A 879 28.72 -17.77 47.32
N ALA A 880 28.19 -17.69 48.53
CA ALA A 880 26.96 -16.97 48.79
C ALA A 880 26.89 -16.41 50.21
N GLU A 881 26.11 -15.35 50.35
CA GLU A 881 25.88 -14.63 51.59
C GLU A 881 24.37 -14.45 51.78
N ALA A 882 23.89 -14.54 53.01
CA ALA A 882 22.50 -14.21 53.35
C ALA A 882 22.43 -13.44 54.67
N HIS A 883 21.51 -12.47 54.74
CA HIS A 883 21.33 -11.61 55.91
C HIS A 883 20.05 -11.97 56.66
N GLY A 884 20.14 -11.96 57.99
CA GLY A 884 19.05 -12.23 58.90
C GLY A 884 18.17 -11.01 59.21
N PRO A 885 17.19 -11.15 60.13
CA PRO A 885 16.85 -12.37 60.84
C PRO A 885 16.39 -13.48 59.89
N GLY A 886 16.86 -14.71 60.11
CA GLY A 886 16.67 -15.80 59.18
C GLY A 886 16.80 -17.18 59.82
N TRP A 887 16.43 -18.21 59.05
CA TRP A 887 16.50 -19.60 59.48
C TRP A 887 16.80 -20.54 58.32
N LEU A 888 17.42 -21.68 58.65
CA LEU A 888 17.70 -22.81 57.78
C LEU A 888 17.19 -24.09 58.44
N ILE A 889 16.45 -24.91 57.70
CA ILE A 889 16.02 -26.24 58.13
C ILE A 889 16.43 -27.29 57.08
N LEU A 890 17.04 -28.37 57.56
CA LEU A 890 17.49 -29.54 56.82
C LEU A 890 16.82 -30.79 57.38
N TRP A 891 16.28 -31.62 56.49
CA TRP A 891 15.93 -33.01 56.74
C TRP A 891 16.79 -33.90 55.87
N ARG A 892 17.38 -34.97 56.42
CA ARG A 892 18.24 -35.92 55.71
C ARG A 892 17.95 -37.36 56.15
N ARG A 893 17.84 -38.32 55.22
CA ARG A 893 17.79 -39.75 55.59
C ARG A 893 19.19 -40.27 55.94
N GLU A 894 19.32 -40.99 57.04
CA GLU A 894 20.61 -41.51 57.52
C GLU A 894 21.22 -42.60 56.63
N ASN A 895 20.37 -43.49 56.09
CA ASN A 895 20.76 -44.61 55.23
C ASN A 895 20.17 -44.47 53.81
N PRO A 896 20.85 -43.77 52.88
CA PRO A 896 20.40 -43.60 51.49
C PRO A 896 20.68 -44.82 50.59
N GLY A 897 21.19 -45.92 51.13
CA GLY A 897 21.49 -47.14 50.37
C GLY A 897 20.27 -47.83 49.76
N LYS A 898 20.53 -48.71 48.78
CA LYS A 898 19.50 -49.56 48.16
C LYS A 898 18.82 -50.44 49.22
N PRO A 899 17.50 -50.70 49.12
CA PRO A 899 16.85 -51.68 49.97
C PRO A 899 17.50 -53.04 49.75
N ASN A 900 17.88 -53.73 50.83
CA ASN A 900 18.62 -54.98 50.77
C ASN A 900 17.69 -56.14 50.32
N SER A 901 17.47 -56.20 49.01
CA SER A 901 16.53 -57.13 48.36
C SER A 901 17.12 -58.53 48.24
N GLN A 902 17.46 -59.15 49.37
CA GLN A 902 17.63 -60.59 49.46
C GLN A 902 16.32 -61.24 49.88
N THR A 903 15.79 -62.07 48.99
CA THR A 903 14.47 -62.68 49.11
C THR A 903 14.41 -63.67 50.27
N LYS A 904 13.78 -63.27 51.39
CA LYS A 904 13.13 -64.23 52.29
C LYS A 904 11.64 -64.24 52.01
N VAL A 905 11.11 -65.42 51.70
CA VAL A 905 9.69 -65.63 51.42
C VAL A 905 8.87 -65.27 52.66
N SER A 906 7.87 -64.40 52.49
CA SER A 906 7.04 -63.92 53.59
C SER A 906 6.04 -65.00 54.03
N GLN A 907 6.02 -65.34 55.31
CA GLN A 907 4.89 -66.02 55.92
C GLN A 907 3.83 -64.97 56.29
N ALA A 908 2.58 -65.24 55.94
CA ALA A 908 1.48 -64.31 56.24
C ALA A 908 1.30 -64.11 57.75
N ASN A 909 0.81 -62.92 58.12
CA ASN A 909 0.37 -62.55 59.47
C ASN A 909 1.47 -62.33 60.54
N GLN A 910 2.73 -62.09 60.15
CA GLN A 910 3.69 -61.38 61.03
C GLN A 910 4.03 -59.99 60.47
N PRO A 911 3.97 -58.91 61.28
CA PRO A 911 4.38 -57.57 60.84
C PRO A 911 5.90 -57.52 60.70
N GLN A 912 6.38 -57.60 59.47
CA GLN A 912 7.79 -57.51 59.12
C GLN A 912 8.36 -56.16 59.62
N LYS A 913 9.23 -56.19 60.64
CA LYS A 913 10.00 -55.02 61.06
C LYS A 913 10.94 -54.63 59.93
N THR A 914 10.55 -53.63 59.14
CA THR A 914 11.48 -52.87 58.30
C THR A 914 12.50 -52.17 59.18
N ASP A 915 13.76 -52.24 58.76
CA ASP A 915 14.85 -51.50 59.41
C ASP A 915 14.59 -49.98 59.33
N THR A 916 15.11 -49.24 60.30
CA THR A 916 14.64 -47.87 60.55
C THR A 916 14.97 -46.89 59.42
N ASP A 917 13.94 -46.42 58.72
CA ASP A 917 14.04 -45.37 57.70
C ASP A 917 14.10 -43.96 58.34
N SER A 918 15.05 -43.79 59.27
CA SER A 918 15.23 -42.61 60.11
C SER A 918 15.74 -41.39 59.35
N TRP A 919 15.25 -40.23 59.79
CA TRP A 919 15.64 -38.92 59.29
C TRP A 919 16.32 -38.12 60.39
N THR A 920 17.38 -37.38 60.08
CA THR A 920 17.90 -36.31 60.94
C THR A 920 17.25 -34.99 60.57
N TYR A 921 16.94 -34.20 61.60
CA TYR A 921 16.44 -32.84 61.54
C TYR A 921 17.52 -31.90 62.06
N THR A 922 17.85 -30.87 61.29
CA THR A 922 18.66 -29.73 61.74
C THR A 922 17.88 -28.46 61.48
N ARG A 923 17.69 -27.61 62.49
CA ARG A 923 17.23 -26.22 62.36
C ARG A 923 18.30 -25.29 62.89
N ILE A 924 18.59 -24.22 62.16
CA ILE A 924 19.46 -23.11 62.58
C ILE A 924 18.65 -21.83 62.45
N ASP A 925 18.55 -21.05 63.52
CA ASP A 925 18.00 -19.69 63.55
C ASP A 925 19.15 -18.70 63.83
N PHE A 926 19.17 -17.55 63.17
CA PHE A 926 20.24 -16.54 63.33
C PHE A 926 19.74 -15.12 63.06
N ASN A 927 20.45 -14.12 63.60
CA ASN A 927 20.10 -12.70 63.44
C ASN A 927 21.00 -11.91 62.50
N GLY A 928 22.29 -12.24 62.41
CA GLY A 928 23.29 -11.48 61.65
C GLY A 928 23.45 -11.96 60.21
N LYS A 929 24.62 -12.49 59.86
CA LYS A 929 24.94 -12.99 58.52
C LYS A 929 25.12 -14.50 58.50
N MET A 930 24.86 -15.09 57.33
CA MET A 930 25.22 -16.44 56.95
C MET A 930 26.14 -16.35 55.73
N GLU A 931 27.33 -16.93 55.84
CA GLU A 931 28.31 -17.04 54.74
C GLU A 931 28.51 -18.50 54.39
N GLY A 932 28.52 -18.87 53.11
CA GLY A 932 28.78 -20.24 52.70
C GLY A 932 29.42 -20.36 51.32
N ASN A 933 30.10 -21.49 51.09
CA ASN A 933 30.60 -21.85 49.77
C ASN A 933 30.13 -23.27 49.40
N VAL A 934 29.46 -23.39 48.25
CA VAL A 934 28.86 -24.64 47.74
C VAL A 934 29.91 -25.76 47.64
N SER A 935 31.08 -25.44 47.09
CA SER A 935 32.17 -26.37 46.82
C SER A 935 32.83 -26.86 48.11
N GLN A 936 32.99 -25.98 49.10
CA GLN A 936 33.60 -26.28 50.39
C GLN A 936 32.66 -26.93 51.41
N ARG A 937 31.33 -26.97 51.15
CA ARG A 937 30.32 -27.56 52.04
C ARG A 937 30.39 -27.04 53.49
N SER A 938 30.74 -25.76 53.63
CA SER A 938 30.96 -25.05 54.89
C SER A 938 30.06 -23.84 54.93
N THR A 939 29.42 -23.61 56.09
CA THR A 939 28.57 -22.44 56.35
C THR A 939 28.92 -21.84 57.71
N ASN A 940 29.14 -20.54 57.77
CA ASN A 940 29.28 -19.78 59.01
C ASN A 940 27.99 -18.96 59.23
N PHE A 941 27.54 -18.87 60.49
CA PHE A 941 26.42 -18.05 60.92
C PHE A 941 26.89 -17.15 62.06
N ASP A 942 26.47 -15.89 62.09
CA ASP A 942 26.86 -14.90 63.11
C ASP A 942 25.64 -14.15 63.68
N ASP A 943 25.79 -13.67 64.92
CA ASP A 943 24.80 -13.04 65.81
C ASP A 943 23.59 -13.94 66.19
N ARG A 944 23.48 -14.19 67.51
CA ARG A 944 22.39 -14.93 68.18
C ARG A 944 22.01 -16.23 67.47
N VAL A 945 23.01 -17.03 67.12
CA VAL A 945 22.78 -18.30 66.44
C VAL A 945 22.26 -19.35 67.42
N GLN A 946 21.22 -20.06 67.00
CA GLN A 946 20.63 -21.18 67.71
C GLN A 946 20.50 -22.37 66.75
N ILE A 947 21.05 -23.53 67.10
CA ILE A 947 20.90 -24.79 66.37
C ILE A 947 20.10 -25.81 67.19
N THR A 948 19.20 -26.53 66.55
CA THR A 948 18.50 -27.72 67.07
C THR A 948 18.78 -28.89 66.14
N TYR A 949 19.21 -30.02 66.68
CA TYR A 949 19.60 -31.22 65.94
C TYR A 949 19.01 -32.48 66.57
N GLY A 950 18.61 -33.48 65.78
CA GLY A 950 18.24 -34.79 66.29
C GLY A 950 17.48 -35.68 65.31
N ALA A 951 17.12 -36.88 65.75
CA ALA A 951 16.36 -37.83 64.92
C ALA A 951 14.84 -37.54 64.90
N VAL A 952 14.22 -37.71 63.74
CA VAL A 952 12.76 -37.61 63.50
C VAL A 952 12.27 -38.80 62.65
N LYS A 953 10.95 -39.05 62.66
CA LYS A 953 10.37 -40.28 62.08
C LYS A 953 9.96 -40.13 60.62
N ARG A 954 9.63 -38.92 60.18
CA ARG A 954 9.17 -38.58 58.83
C ARG A 954 9.88 -37.32 58.32
N PRO A 955 10.01 -37.14 57.01
CA PRO A 955 10.37 -35.83 56.46
C PRO A 955 9.30 -34.80 56.87
N LEU A 956 9.71 -33.54 57.08
CA LEU A 956 8.90 -32.43 57.57
C LEU A 956 8.46 -32.50 59.06
N ASP A 957 8.71 -33.58 59.79
CA ASP A 957 8.63 -33.59 61.26
C ASP A 957 9.60 -32.55 61.86
N THR A 958 9.24 -31.90 62.97
CA THR A 958 10.09 -30.90 63.64
C THR A 958 10.36 -31.25 65.10
N ILE A 959 11.50 -30.81 65.63
CA ILE A 959 11.85 -30.92 67.05
C ILE A 959 11.48 -29.61 67.75
N ASN A 960 10.81 -29.70 68.90
CA ASN A 960 10.56 -28.56 69.79
C ASN A 960 11.77 -28.36 70.73
N PRO A 961 12.49 -27.23 70.64
CA PRO A 961 13.66 -26.96 71.50
C PRO A 961 13.38 -27.13 73.00
N ASN A 962 12.20 -26.71 73.45
CA ASN A 962 11.81 -26.72 74.86
C ASN A 962 11.41 -28.12 75.38
N LYS A 963 11.41 -29.15 74.52
CA LYS A 963 11.03 -30.54 74.83
C LYS A 963 11.85 -31.52 73.96
N LEU A 964 13.17 -31.55 74.17
CA LEU A 964 14.08 -32.40 73.39
C LEU A 964 13.73 -33.90 73.52
N PRO A 965 13.45 -34.61 72.41
CA PRO A 965 13.30 -36.07 72.42
C PRO A 965 14.66 -36.76 72.65
N PRO A 966 14.69 -38.08 72.91
CA PRO A 966 15.94 -38.83 72.96
C PRO A 966 16.69 -38.75 71.63
N GLN A 967 18.02 -38.65 71.72
CA GLN A 967 18.93 -38.41 70.59
C GLN A 967 18.66 -37.08 69.87
N ALA A 968 18.44 -36.02 70.65
CA ALA A 968 18.38 -34.64 70.17
C ALA A 968 19.17 -33.69 71.08
N GLY A 969 19.60 -32.56 70.51
CA GLY A 969 20.30 -31.49 71.19
C GLY A 969 19.95 -30.12 70.62
N TRP A 970 20.18 -29.10 71.44
CA TRP A 970 19.98 -27.69 71.17
C TRP A 970 21.23 -26.93 71.64
N MET A 971 21.70 -25.96 70.86
CA MET A 971 22.89 -25.18 71.20
C MET A 971 22.75 -23.73 70.73
N ARG A 972 23.24 -22.79 71.52
CA ARG A 972 23.17 -21.35 71.29
C ARG A 972 24.57 -20.73 71.39
N SER A 973 24.89 -19.77 70.52
CA SER A 973 26.20 -19.08 70.52
C SER A 973 26.16 -17.76 69.74
N ASN A 974 27.20 -16.94 69.88
CA ASN A 974 27.35 -15.71 69.09
C ASN A 974 27.70 -15.99 67.62
N SER A 975 28.42 -17.09 67.35
CA SER A 975 28.81 -17.52 66.00
C SER A 975 28.84 -19.05 65.92
N LEU A 976 28.51 -19.62 64.77
CA LEU A 976 28.40 -21.06 64.53
C LEU A 976 28.95 -21.42 63.15
N LYS A 977 29.98 -22.27 63.10
CA LYS A 977 30.45 -22.88 61.85
C LYS A 977 29.94 -24.31 61.73
N LEU A 978 29.23 -24.60 60.65
CA LEU A 978 28.81 -25.93 60.22
C LEU A 978 29.68 -26.38 59.04
N ILE A 979 30.20 -27.61 59.08
CA ILE A 979 30.92 -28.22 57.96
C ILE A 979 30.33 -29.62 57.74
N GLN A 980 30.04 -29.97 56.48
CA GLN A 980 29.63 -31.31 56.09
C GLN A 980 30.79 -32.07 55.44
N HIS A 981 31.11 -33.22 56.00
CA HIS A 981 32.19 -34.10 55.53
C HIS A 981 31.64 -35.24 54.67
N GLU A 982 32.42 -35.61 53.65
CA GLU A 982 32.20 -36.79 52.82
C GLU A 982 33.49 -37.63 52.84
N ILE A 983 33.45 -38.82 53.44
CA ILE A 983 34.61 -39.72 53.52
C ILE A 983 34.72 -40.46 52.19
N ASN A 984 35.84 -40.28 51.49
CA ASN A 984 36.06 -40.94 50.21
C ASN A 984 36.05 -42.48 50.39
N GLY A 985 35.13 -43.16 49.71
CA GLY A 985 34.89 -44.62 49.87
C GLY A 985 33.82 -45.03 50.88
N GLN A 986 33.32 -44.16 51.76
CA GLN A 986 32.17 -44.46 52.63
C GLN A 986 30.92 -43.67 52.24
N LYS A 987 29.75 -44.34 52.22
CA LYS A 987 28.48 -43.71 51.83
C LYS A 987 27.83 -42.82 52.91
N LYS A 988 28.41 -42.74 54.12
CA LYS A 988 27.87 -41.90 55.20
C LYS A 988 28.51 -40.51 55.15
N LYS A 989 27.68 -39.49 54.86
CA LYS A 989 28.02 -38.08 55.07
C LYS A 989 27.73 -37.72 56.53
N PHE A 990 28.55 -36.88 57.14
CA PHE A 990 28.37 -36.48 58.55
C PHE A 990 28.64 -34.98 58.75
N ILE A 991 28.14 -34.40 59.85
CA ILE A 991 28.39 -32.99 60.19
C ILE A 991 29.44 -32.84 61.31
N SER A 992 30.22 -31.77 61.22
CA SER A 992 30.93 -31.20 62.36
C SER A 992 30.44 -29.77 62.62
N VAL A 993 30.20 -29.45 63.89
CA VAL A 993 29.69 -28.14 64.32
C VAL A 993 30.73 -27.49 65.23
N LEU A 994 30.90 -26.16 65.14
CA LEU A 994 31.75 -25.36 66.01
C LEU A 994 31.04 -24.06 66.40
N ALA A 995 30.49 -24.03 67.62
CA ALA A 995 29.94 -22.86 68.27
C ALA A 995 31.05 -22.03 68.96
N LYS A 996 30.96 -20.71 68.86
CA LYS A 996 31.90 -19.75 69.46
C LYS A 996 31.19 -18.57 70.12
N GLY A 997 31.74 -18.13 71.26
CA GLY A 997 31.26 -17.00 72.03
C GLY A 997 30.00 -17.34 72.82
N ASN A 998 30.15 -17.47 74.14
CA ASN A 998 29.07 -17.78 75.09
C ASN A 998 28.24 -19.02 74.66
N ALA A 999 28.93 -20.11 74.31
CA ALA A 999 28.28 -21.30 73.77
C ALA A 999 27.60 -22.10 74.90
N GLU A 1000 26.28 -22.29 74.77
CA GLU A 1000 25.45 -23.11 75.66
C GLU A 1000 24.86 -24.27 74.88
N LEU A 1001 24.88 -25.48 75.44
CA LEU A 1001 24.38 -26.71 74.85
C LEU A 1001 23.44 -27.40 75.84
N GLU A 1002 22.29 -27.86 75.37
CA GLU A 1002 21.43 -28.84 76.05
C GLU A 1002 21.24 -30.06 75.15
N GLY A 1003 21.27 -31.26 75.71
CA GLY A 1003 21.09 -32.50 74.96
C GLY A 1003 20.38 -33.58 75.75
N ASN A 1004 19.79 -34.53 75.04
CA ASN A 1004 19.11 -35.69 75.58
C ASN A 1004 19.59 -36.93 74.81
N THR A 1005 20.42 -37.77 75.44
CA THR A 1005 21.01 -38.95 74.80
C THR A 1005 20.41 -40.25 75.32
N LEU A 1006 20.45 -41.30 74.49
CA LEU A 1006 20.15 -42.67 74.87
C LEU A 1006 21.47 -43.42 75.08
N ILE A 1007 21.84 -43.68 76.34
CA ILE A 1007 23.07 -44.38 76.69
C ILE A 1007 22.98 -45.84 76.25
N LYS A 1008 23.97 -46.33 75.49
CA LYS A 1008 23.99 -47.70 74.92
C LYS A 1008 24.88 -48.69 75.67
N ASN A 1009 25.71 -48.25 76.62
CA ASN A 1009 26.67 -49.12 77.33
C ASN A 1009 26.13 -49.78 78.62
N LYS A 1010 24.83 -49.67 78.89
CA LYS A 1010 24.14 -50.24 80.06
C LYS A 1010 23.09 -51.24 79.59
N SER A 1011 22.91 -52.34 80.33
CA SER A 1011 22.05 -53.47 79.95
C SER A 1011 20.58 -53.10 79.68
N THR A 1012 20.13 -51.98 80.23
CA THR A 1012 18.88 -51.31 79.86
C THR A 1012 19.23 -49.92 79.32
N PRO A 1013 18.86 -49.58 78.06
CA PRO A 1013 19.07 -48.24 77.52
C PRO A 1013 18.33 -47.19 78.33
N MET A 1014 19.04 -46.13 78.75
CA MET A 1014 18.49 -45.06 79.60
C MET A 1014 18.72 -43.69 78.98
N ASN A 1015 17.68 -42.84 79.03
CA ASN A 1015 17.80 -41.43 78.65
C ASN A 1015 18.56 -40.65 79.73
N GLN A 1016 19.53 -39.85 79.30
CA GLN A 1016 20.24 -38.90 80.14
C GLN A 1016 20.20 -37.54 79.45
N SER A 1017 19.69 -36.51 80.14
CA SER A 1017 19.83 -35.14 79.65
C SER A 1017 21.11 -34.50 80.19
N PHE A 1018 21.66 -33.55 79.45
CA PHE A 1018 22.88 -32.85 79.83
C PHE A 1018 22.84 -31.38 79.38
N ILE A 1019 23.50 -30.52 80.15
CA ILE A 1019 23.65 -29.10 79.88
C ILE A 1019 25.13 -28.75 79.99
N ALA A 1020 25.69 -28.06 78.99
CA ALA A 1020 27.07 -27.60 78.98
C ALA A 1020 27.18 -26.11 78.65
N ARG A 1021 28.25 -25.48 79.13
CA ARG A 1021 28.62 -24.09 78.82
C ARG A 1021 30.12 -23.93 78.67
N ALA A 1022 30.56 -23.24 77.63
CA ALA A 1022 31.97 -22.89 77.40
C ALA A 1022 32.10 -21.67 76.46
N ASP A 1023 33.31 -21.11 76.33
CA ASP A 1023 33.55 -20.06 75.31
C ASP A 1023 33.51 -20.63 73.88
N THR A 1024 33.84 -21.91 73.71
CA THR A 1024 33.70 -22.68 72.46
C THR A 1024 33.17 -24.09 72.73
N ILE A 1025 32.26 -24.57 71.88
CA ILE A 1025 31.77 -25.96 71.89
C ILE A 1025 31.84 -26.48 70.45
N SER A 1026 32.42 -27.65 70.26
CA SER A 1026 32.40 -28.37 68.98
C SER A 1026 31.73 -29.73 69.12
N PHE A 1027 31.22 -30.25 68.01
CA PHE A 1027 30.61 -31.57 67.90
C PHE A 1027 31.08 -32.26 66.62
N ASP A 1028 31.43 -33.55 66.72
CA ASP A 1028 31.77 -34.42 65.60
C ASP A 1028 30.83 -35.64 65.56
N GLU A 1029 29.90 -35.64 64.60
CA GLU A 1029 28.90 -36.70 64.42
C GLU A 1029 29.54 -38.05 64.05
N SER A 1030 30.75 -38.07 63.46
CA SER A 1030 31.44 -39.33 63.14
C SER A 1030 31.94 -40.08 64.37
N LYS A 1031 32.18 -39.36 65.47
CA LYS A 1031 32.70 -39.88 66.74
C LYS A 1031 31.67 -39.94 67.87
N ASP A 1032 30.52 -39.28 67.69
CA ASP A 1032 29.60 -38.87 68.77
C ASP A 1032 30.39 -38.21 69.91
N LEU A 1033 31.08 -37.11 69.59
CA LEU A 1033 31.99 -36.42 70.51
C LEU A 1033 31.71 -34.93 70.55
N TYR A 1034 31.46 -34.41 71.75
CA TYR A 1034 31.49 -32.98 72.04
C TYR A 1034 32.82 -32.60 72.69
N THR A 1035 33.47 -31.53 72.21
CA THR A 1035 34.63 -30.93 72.88
C THR A 1035 34.29 -29.49 73.26
N MET A 1036 34.32 -29.21 74.56
CA MET A 1036 33.94 -27.95 75.18
C MET A 1036 35.19 -27.30 75.78
N ARG A 1037 35.52 -26.07 75.37
CA ARG A 1037 36.73 -25.36 75.83
C ARG A 1037 36.44 -23.90 76.12
N SER A 1038 36.90 -23.44 77.29
CA SER A 1038 36.87 -22.03 77.71
C SER A 1038 38.28 -21.44 77.68
N PHE A 1039 38.40 -20.13 77.91
CA PHE A 1039 39.68 -19.42 77.87
C PHE A 1039 39.92 -18.54 79.11
N GLY A 1040 41.18 -18.38 79.48
CA GLY A 1040 41.60 -17.59 80.64
C GLY A 1040 41.02 -18.15 81.94
N ASN A 1041 40.40 -17.28 82.75
CA ASN A 1041 39.88 -17.66 84.07
C ASN A 1041 38.51 -18.35 84.01
N ARG A 1042 37.90 -18.53 82.83
CA ARG A 1042 36.64 -19.25 82.65
C ARG A 1042 36.91 -20.74 82.51
N LYS A 1043 36.14 -21.59 83.19
CA LYS A 1043 36.10 -23.04 82.94
C LYS A 1043 34.98 -23.40 81.97
N ALA A 1044 35.16 -24.47 81.22
CA ALA A 1044 34.06 -25.20 80.59
C ALA A 1044 33.33 -26.01 81.66
N THR A 1045 32.00 -26.13 81.53
CA THR A 1045 31.15 -26.85 82.49
C THR A 1045 30.23 -27.84 81.77
N LEU A 1046 30.02 -29.00 82.38
CA LEU A 1046 29.10 -30.04 81.92
C LEU A 1046 28.30 -30.57 83.12
N ARG A 1047 26.96 -30.57 83.02
CA ARG A 1047 26.03 -31.14 84.00
C ARG A 1047 25.24 -32.26 83.32
N ARG A 1048 25.15 -33.45 83.92
CA ARG A 1048 24.38 -34.58 83.40
C ARG A 1048 23.34 -35.06 84.41
N TYR A 1049 22.12 -35.28 83.94
CA TYR A 1049 20.94 -35.65 84.71
C TYR A 1049 20.53 -37.08 84.30
N SER A 1050 20.83 -38.05 85.17
CA SER A 1050 20.44 -39.45 84.97
C SER A 1050 19.14 -39.74 85.72
N LYS A 1051 18.21 -40.48 85.11
CA LYS A 1051 16.83 -40.67 85.60
C LYS A 1051 16.69 -41.63 86.81
N GLY A 1052 17.70 -41.70 87.67
CA GLY A 1052 17.81 -42.62 88.80
C GLY A 1052 19.03 -42.37 89.71
N GLY A 1053 19.44 -41.11 89.88
CA GLY A 1053 20.53 -40.71 90.78
C GLY A 1053 20.16 -39.48 91.62
N ASN A 1054 20.82 -39.31 92.77
CA ASN A 1054 20.54 -38.26 93.76
C ASN A 1054 21.08 -36.87 93.33
N GLY A 1055 20.68 -36.39 92.15
CA GLY A 1055 21.03 -35.08 91.61
C GLY A 1055 21.90 -35.13 90.34
N PRO A 1056 22.24 -33.97 89.75
CA PRO A 1056 23.06 -33.88 88.56
C PRO A 1056 24.55 -34.10 88.87
N THR A 1057 25.22 -34.94 88.08
CA THR A 1057 26.69 -35.00 88.09
C THR A 1057 27.25 -33.79 87.35
N MET A 1058 28.18 -33.05 87.96
CA MET A 1058 28.80 -31.87 87.36
C MET A 1058 30.31 -32.06 87.19
N ASN A 1059 30.83 -31.62 86.05
CA ASN A 1059 32.26 -31.60 85.72
C ASN A 1059 32.65 -30.19 85.26
N GLU A 1060 33.84 -29.73 85.69
CA GLU A 1060 34.45 -28.47 85.23
C GLU A 1060 35.91 -28.69 84.86
N SER A 1061 36.38 -28.07 83.79
CA SER A 1061 37.80 -28.06 83.40
C SER A 1061 38.08 -26.89 82.44
N GLN A 1062 39.32 -26.68 82.02
CA GLN A 1062 39.61 -25.77 80.89
C GLN A 1062 39.08 -26.34 79.57
N GLU A 1063 39.28 -27.64 79.36
CA GLU A 1063 38.77 -28.38 78.20
C GLU A 1063 38.14 -29.72 78.66
N ILE A 1064 36.98 -30.05 78.11
CA ILE A 1064 36.18 -31.24 78.41
C ILE A 1064 35.84 -31.94 77.09
N GLU A 1065 36.16 -33.22 76.97
CA GLU A 1065 35.59 -34.11 75.96
C GLU A 1065 34.42 -34.89 76.56
N PHE A 1066 33.34 -35.07 75.79
CA PHE A 1066 32.17 -35.86 76.21
C PHE A 1066 31.59 -36.65 75.05
N ALA A 1067 31.51 -37.97 75.20
CA ALA A 1067 30.89 -38.88 74.23
C ALA A 1067 29.57 -39.44 74.79
N PRO A 1068 28.41 -38.83 74.46
CA PRO A 1068 27.15 -39.05 75.18
C PRO A 1068 26.56 -40.45 75.03
N THR A 1069 26.67 -41.11 73.87
CA THR A 1069 26.20 -42.51 73.69
C THR A 1069 26.87 -43.48 74.67
N TYR A 1070 28.07 -43.15 75.15
CA TYR A 1070 28.91 -43.97 76.02
C TYR A 1070 29.05 -43.40 77.45
N ASP A 1071 28.40 -42.28 77.79
CA ASP A 1071 28.52 -41.58 79.10
C ASP A 1071 29.99 -41.29 79.51
N ARG A 1072 30.90 -41.18 78.53
CA ARG A 1072 32.35 -41.05 78.73
C ARG A 1072 32.76 -39.58 78.72
N VAL A 1073 33.48 -39.15 79.76
CA VAL A 1073 34.02 -37.79 79.89
C VAL A 1073 35.55 -37.85 80.03
N THR A 1074 36.26 -37.00 79.30
CA THR A 1074 37.69 -36.71 79.50
C THR A 1074 37.85 -35.26 79.96
N LEU A 1075 38.71 -34.98 80.94
CA LEU A 1075 38.96 -33.63 81.46
C LEU A 1075 40.43 -33.25 81.24
N HIS A 1076 40.67 -32.14 80.56
CA HIS A 1076 42.00 -31.66 80.20
C HIS A 1076 42.27 -30.30 80.85
N GLY A 1077 43.47 -30.14 81.41
CA GLY A 1077 43.84 -28.94 82.20
C GLY A 1077 43.24 -28.91 83.61
N VAL A 1078 43.03 -30.06 84.24
CA VAL A 1078 42.53 -30.16 85.63
C VAL A 1078 43.63 -29.79 86.63
N THR A 1079 43.67 -28.54 87.05
CA THR A 1079 44.23 -28.16 88.35
C THR A 1079 43.17 -28.31 89.44
N VAL A 1080 43.57 -28.91 90.56
CA VAL A 1080 42.74 -29.39 91.69
C VAL A 1080 41.91 -30.65 91.36
N ILE A 1081 42.38 -31.79 91.87
CA ILE A 1081 41.54 -32.96 92.15
C ILE A 1081 40.83 -32.71 93.48
N GLN A 1082 39.51 -32.91 93.55
CA GLN A 1082 38.78 -32.95 94.80
C GLN A 1082 37.60 -33.94 94.67
N GLY A 1083 37.54 -34.96 95.53
CA GLY A 1083 36.39 -35.86 95.63
C GLY A 1083 36.28 -36.97 94.57
N LEU A 1084 37.13 -37.99 94.68
CA LEU A 1084 36.65 -39.38 94.61
C LEU A 1084 36.59 -39.89 96.07
N PRO A 1085 35.74 -40.90 96.38
CA PRO A 1085 35.08 -41.04 97.69
C PRO A 1085 36.02 -41.29 98.87
#